data_AF-A0A803NKP6-F1
#
_entry.id   AF-A0A803NKP6-F1
#
_cell.length_a   1.000
_cell.length_b   1.000
_cell.length_c   1.000
_cell.angle_alpha   90.00
_cell.angle_beta   90.00
_cell.angle_gamma   90.00
#
_symmetry.space_group_name_H-M   'P 1'
#
loop_
_entity.id
_entity.type
_entity.pdbx_description
1 polymer ?
#
loop_
_entity_poly.entity_id
_entity_poly.type
_entity_poly.pdbx_seq_one_letter_code
_entity_poly.pdbx_strand_id
1 'polypeptide(L)'
;MHPLKSPGPDGFSGIFFRKYWPTVGGQVCKMVQEFFSSGILPPALNHTFICLIPKSDNANTFDRFRPISLCNFGYKIISRILTDRLKKILDRLISPHQSAFIPGRWIAECSVLAQEVLHAMKNKKGKRGVMAIKTDLSKAYDRLEWKFIHKVLQANRFSNKVISLNMSCVSSVSFTILLNGAPLAPFNPNQGLRQGDPLSPFLFILCSEVLTKMLSKAEKDNNLCGIKISRNATPISHLFYADDAIYFCQATEKNASSIMSILKQYEEWSGQKINKEKSGVVFSPNTKNLLMEIIGMPKLNAKEKYLGNPFFFTANRRNDFQFLRQKVLNRIEGWKAKCLWQAGRTTLVSAVLQSIPTYFMATSLVPQTLCEELDKLLAKFWWIGPRSDKQRYCGLKGWGSLCQPKCCGGLGFKRFKDMNTALLAKLIWEILQKKDKLWIKALRAKYCSNLDAWSVEKHDLDSRLWENLLQTRELCVAGAGFVVANGEIDLWTKPWIPWKSIQQLKDGFHCNRIHAFNKKPTKSGNFSVKSAYWLYQEKRFSAPTPIWKKQWKQKMHPRLSLFMWKILADCLPTLGKLSFLNLADRSCVLCGELEDAYHLVAKCSLTRGLWFKSAWGLRLDSFQWRNVMDFGLWWTELGDMDLKIFVVCIYEVLWYWRNSIRNNNKQWTLEEIFKDCTKRAFEFSSNPTDLEGTINEDIITTPSTDTKGYHVFQVDALVAVGSVGIAAVYKGELIGSEDYLVVDHLRVENVL
;
A
#
# COMPACT_ATOMS: atom_id res chain seq x y z
N MET A 1 -1.93 18.85 0.52
CA MET A 1 -0.54 18.41 0.78
C MET A 1 -0.47 17.80 2.18
N HIS A 2 0.40 16.81 2.41
CA HIS A 2 0.54 16.17 3.73
C HIS A 2 1.20 17.15 4.71
N PRO A 3 0.66 17.35 5.93
CA PRO A 3 1.11 18.42 6.83
C PRO A 3 2.51 18.17 7.43
N LEU A 4 2.89 16.89 7.55
CA LEU A 4 4.08 16.46 8.30
C LEU A 4 5.29 16.21 7.40
N LYS A 5 5.30 16.76 6.19
CA LYS A 5 6.49 16.69 5.33
C LYS A 5 7.59 17.58 5.91
N SER A 6 8.84 17.12 5.82
CA SER A 6 10.01 17.90 6.19
C SER A 6 9.98 19.30 5.53
N PRO A 7 10.33 20.35 6.31
CA PRO A 7 10.32 21.72 5.82
C PRO A 7 11.46 21.97 4.82
N GLY A 8 11.40 23.12 4.16
CA GLY A 8 12.53 23.65 3.40
C GLY A 8 13.45 24.49 4.28
N PRO A 9 14.30 25.33 3.67
CA PRO A 9 15.15 26.28 4.38
C PRO A 9 14.44 27.21 5.38
N ASP A 10 13.16 27.50 5.19
CA ASP A 10 12.36 28.34 6.09
C ASP A 10 11.99 27.66 7.41
N GLY A 11 12.22 26.34 7.56
CA GLY A 11 11.89 25.58 8.77
C GLY A 11 10.39 25.33 8.99
N PHE A 12 9.49 25.90 8.16
CA PHE A 12 8.05 25.81 8.37
C PHE A 12 7.43 24.62 7.62
N SER A 13 6.93 23.64 8.38
CA SER A 13 6.22 22.49 7.84
C SER A 13 4.74 22.80 7.59
N GLY A 14 4.04 21.90 6.91
CA GLY A 14 2.61 22.08 6.63
C GLY A 14 1.72 22.09 7.87
N ILE A 15 2.16 21.54 9.00
CA ILE A 15 1.42 21.58 10.26
C ILE A 15 1.38 22.99 10.86
N PHE A 16 2.45 23.76 10.70
CA PHE A 16 2.53 25.15 11.13
C PHE A 16 1.45 25.98 10.43
N PHE A 17 1.39 25.92 9.10
CA PHE A 17 0.39 26.66 8.32
C PHE A 17 -1.04 26.25 8.65
N ARG A 18 -1.29 24.99 9.00
CA ARG A 18 -2.64 24.54 9.39
C ARG A 18 -3.03 25.03 10.78
N LYS A 19 -2.12 24.94 11.75
CA LYS A 19 -2.38 25.35 13.14
C LYS A 19 -2.56 26.86 13.25
N TYR A 20 -1.72 27.63 12.56
CA TYR A 20 -1.71 29.10 12.65
C TYR A 20 -2.38 29.77 11.45
N TRP A 21 -3.25 29.06 10.72
CA TRP A 21 -3.95 29.60 9.55
C TRP A 21 -4.72 30.91 9.81
N PRO A 22 -5.42 31.08 10.96
CA PRO A 22 -6.09 32.34 11.27
C PRO A 22 -5.15 33.55 11.30
N THR A 23 -3.87 33.33 11.65
CA THR A 23 -2.85 34.39 11.76
C THR A 23 -2.12 34.61 10.43
N VAL A 24 -1.61 33.55 9.79
CA VAL A 24 -0.73 33.68 8.61
C VAL A 24 -1.47 33.57 7.27
N GLY A 25 -2.73 33.12 7.27
CA GLY A 25 -3.47 32.77 6.06
C GLY A 25 -3.60 33.95 5.08
N GLY A 26 -3.89 35.15 5.57
CA GLY A 26 -4.01 36.36 4.75
C GLY A 26 -2.71 36.70 3.99
N GLN A 27 -1.57 36.63 4.69
CA GLN A 27 -0.25 36.89 4.10
C GLN A 27 0.14 35.82 3.08
N VAL A 28 -0.13 34.54 3.38
CA VAL A 28 0.12 33.43 2.44
C VAL A 28 -0.72 33.59 1.17
N CYS A 29 -2.00 33.95 1.29
CA CYS A 29 -2.87 34.22 0.15
C CYS A 29 -2.35 35.38 -0.70
N LYS A 30 -1.95 36.49 -0.08
CA LYS A 30 -1.37 37.66 -0.76
C LYS A 30 -0.09 37.28 -1.52
N MET A 31 0.85 36.59 -0.88
CA MET A 31 2.07 36.09 -1.52
C MET A 31 1.78 35.23 -2.76
N VAL A 32 0.80 34.32 -2.67
CA VAL A 32 0.40 33.48 -3.80
C VAL A 32 -0.22 34.33 -4.92
N GLN A 33 -1.10 35.27 -4.60
CA GLN A 33 -1.74 36.15 -5.59
C GLN A 33 -0.73 37.06 -6.30
N GLU A 34 0.23 37.62 -5.56
CA GLU A 34 1.32 38.43 -6.09
C GLU A 34 2.14 37.63 -7.12
N PHE A 35 2.55 36.41 -6.79
CA PHE A 35 3.25 35.54 -7.73
C PHE A 35 2.45 35.31 -9.03
N PHE A 36 1.16 35.00 -8.94
CA PHE A 36 0.32 34.77 -10.13
C PHE A 36 0.03 36.05 -10.94
N SER A 37 0.21 37.22 -10.34
CA SER A 37 0.03 38.52 -10.97
C SER A 37 1.31 39.01 -11.64
N SER A 38 2.43 38.98 -10.92
CA SER A 38 3.74 39.51 -11.36
C SER A 38 4.61 38.49 -12.11
N GLY A 39 4.46 37.19 -11.82
CA GLY A 39 5.38 36.14 -12.29
C GLY A 39 6.72 36.08 -11.56
N ILE A 40 6.94 36.93 -10.56
CA ILE A 40 8.21 37.04 -9.84
C ILE A 40 8.11 36.24 -8.55
N LEU A 41 9.09 35.38 -8.31
CA LEU A 41 9.21 34.57 -7.10
C LEU A 41 10.32 35.14 -6.21
N PRO A 42 10.07 35.43 -4.92
CA PRO A 42 11.13 35.88 -4.01
C PRO A 42 12.27 34.85 -3.93
N PRO A 43 13.56 35.26 -4.03
CA PRO A 43 14.69 34.33 -4.02
C PRO A 43 14.71 33.41 -2.80
N ALA A 44 14.42 33.95 -1.61
CA ALA A 44 14.35 33.18 -0.37
C ALA A 44 13.28 32.09 -0.41
N LEU A 45 12.16 32.33 -1.10
CA LEU A 45 11.07 31.35 -1.20
C LEU A 45 11.45 30.18 -2.12
N ASN A 46 12.26 30.42 -3.15
CA ASN A 46 12.73 29.37 -4.07
C ASN A 46 14.04 28.69 -3.66
N HIS A 47 14.69 29.17 -2.59
CA HIS A 47 15.84 28.49 -2.03
C HIS A 47 15.43 27.09 -1.52
N THR A 48 16.25 26.08 -1.81
CA THR A 48 15.89 24.67 -1.60
C THR A 48 17.06 23.88 -1.03
N PHE A 49 16.81 23.07 -0.01
CA PHE A 49 17.80 22.10 0.46
C PHE A 49 17.80 20.82 -0.38
N ILE A 50 18.97 20.26 -0.63
CA ILE A 50 19.14 18.93 -1.24
C ILE A 50 19.60 17.96 -0.16
N CYS A 51 18.75 16.99 0.16
CA CYS A 51 19.08 15.88 1.05
C CYS A 51 19.46 14.65 0.21
N LEU A 52 20.52 13.95 0.60
CA LEU A 52 20.99 12.74 -0.08
C LEU A 52 20.42 11.49 0.58
N ILE A 53 19.56 10.75 -0.13
CA ILE A 53 19.00 9.48 0.36
C ILE A 53 19.78 8.31 -0.28
N PRO A 54 20.34 7.37 0.50
CA PRO A 54 21.03 6.21 -0.05
C PRO A 54 20.07 5.30 -0.83
N LYS A 55 20.47 4.86 -2.03
CA LYS A 55 19.70 3.91 -2.87
C LYS A 55 19.88 2.46 -2.43
N SER A 56 20.99 2.15 -1.76
CA SER A 56 21.34 0.84 -1.25
C SER A 56 22.07 0.96 0.08
N ASP A 57 22.11 -0.13 0.84
CA ASP A 57 22.94 -0.23 2.02
C ASP A 57 24.42 0.01 1.64
N ASN A 58 25.17 0.70 2.50
CA ASN A 58 26.58 1.07 2.30
C ASN A 58 26.85 1.92 1.03
N ALA A 59 25.99 2.89 0.72
CA ALA A 59 26.22 3.86 -0.35
C ALA A 59 27.44 4.75 -0.04
N ASN A 60 28.49 4.66 -0.86
CA ASN A 60 29.76 5.38 -0.70
C ASN A 60 30.14 6.27 -1.90
N THR A 61 29.34 6.28 -2.97
CA THR A 61 29.56 7.12 -4.15
C THR A 61 28.30 7.93 -4.47
N PHE A 62 28.46 9.12 -5.07
CA PHE A 62 27.33 10.03 -5.34
C PHE A 62 26.22 9.38 -6.17
N ASP A 63 26.54 8.54 -7.15
CA ASP A 63 25.54 7.87 -7.99
C ASP A 63 24.68 6.84 -7.24
N ARG A 64 25.14 6.40 -6.06
CA ARG A 64 24.38 5.55 -5.12
C ARG A 64 23.47 6.36 -4.19
N PHE A 65 23.48 7.69 -4.27
CA PHE A 65 22.53 8.56 -3.59
C PHE A 65 21.46 9.07 -4.56
N ARG A 66 20.27 9.34 -4.02
CA ARG A 66 19.19 10.07 -4.69
C ARG A 66 19.09 11.45 -4.04
N PRO A 67 19.34 12.55 -4.79
CA PRO A 67 19.12 13.89 -4.28
C PRO A 67 17.61 14.16 -4.19
N ILE A 68 17.13 14.59 -3.02
CA ILE A 68 15.74 15.00 -2.80
C ILE A 68 15.71 16.47 -2.42
N SER A 69 14.91 17.23 -3.15
CA SER A 69 14.68 18.66 -2.96
C SER A 69 13.65 18.91 -1.85
N LEU A 70 14.09 19.54 -0.77
CA LEU A 70 13.26 20.04 0.33
C LEU A 70 12.92 21.51 0.06
N CYS A 71 11.86 21.73 -0.72
CA CYS A 71 11.39 23.09 -0.99
C CYS A 71 10.57 23.65 0.18
N ASN A 72 10.61 24.97 0.35
CA ASN A 72 9.76 25.71 1.28
C ASN A 72 8.27 25.40 1.05
N PHE A 73 7.51 25.36 2.14
CA PHE A 73 6.10 24.97 2.05
C PHE A 73 5.28 26.02 1.28
N GLY A 74 5.59 27.31 1.44
CA GLY A 74 4.98 28.40 0.65
C GLY A 74 5.15 28.21 -0.86
N TYR A 75 6.37 27.87 -1.31
CA TYR A 75 6.62 27.52 -2.72
C TYR A 75 5.81 26.29 -3.16
N LYS A 76 5.73 25.25 -2.31
CA LYS A 76 4.94 24.04 -2.62
C LYS A 76 3.46 24.35 -2.83
N ILE A 77 2.89 25.37 -2.18
CA ILE A 77 1.52 25.85 -2.45
C ILE A 77 1.42 26.35 -3.89
N ILE A 78 2.31 27.25 -4.31
CA ILE A 78 2.35 27.82 -5.66
C ILE A 78 2.50 26.72 -6.72
N SER A 79 3.54 25.89 -6.57
CA SER A 79 3.82 24.76 -7.47
C SER A 79 2.65 23.79 -7.55
N ARG A 80 1.97 23.54 -6.42
CA ARG A 80 0.78 22.67 -6.39
C ARG A 80 -0.40 23.27 -7.15
N ILE A 81 -0.64 24.58 -7.06
CA ILE A 81 -1.71 25.25 -7.81
C ILE A 81 -1.43 25.17 -9.32
N LEU A 82 -0.20 25.44 -9.75
CA LEU A 82 0.21 25.27 -11.15
C LEU A 82 -0.01 23.83 -11.63
N THR A 83 0.44 22.87 -10.83
CA THR A 83 0.27 21.43 -11.09
C THR A 83 -1.19 21.02 -11.23
N ASP A 84 -2.06 21.45 -10.31
CA ASP A 84 -3.46 21.04 -10.33
C ASP A 84 -4.24 21.70 -11.48
N ARG A 85 -3.80 22.87 -11.98
CA ARG A 85 -4.29 23.45 -13.24
C ARG A 85 -3.81 22.65 -14.44
N LEU A 86 -2.52 22.30 -14.49
CA LEU A 86 -1.93 21.53 -15.58
C LEU A 86 -2.59 20.15 -15.73
N LYS A 87 -2.87 19.45 -14.62
CA LYS A 87 -3.52 18.13 -14.63
C LYS A 87 -4.83 18.07 -15.39
N LYS A 88 -5.59 19.17 -15.43
CA LYS A 88 -6.89 19.23 -16.11
C LYS A 88 -6.78 19.07 -17.63
N ILE A 89 -5.61 19.37 -18.20
CA ILE A 89 -5.38 19.33 -19.65
C ILE A 89 -4.39 18.24 -20.08
N LEU A 90 -3.68 17.61 -19.13
CA LEU A 90 -2.63 16.62 -19.44
C LEU A 90 -3.10 15.44 -20.29
N ASP A 91 -4.30 14.94 -20.04
CA ASP A 91 -4.81 13.77 -20.78
C ASP A 91 -5.00 14.07 -22.28
N ARG A 92 -5.17 15.34 -22.65
CA ARG A 92 -5.23 15.79 -24.05
C ARG A 92 -3.87 16.02 -24.68
N LEU A 93 -2.85 16.31 -23.86
CA LEU A 93 -1.51 16.66 -24.33
C LEU A 93 -0.58 15.45 -24.41
N ILE A 94 -0.79 14.46 -23.54
CA ILE A 94 0.09 13.31 -23.38
C ILE A 94 -0.50 12.07 -24.04
N SER A 95 0.29 11.48 -24.92
CA SER A 95 -0.01 10.24 -25.64
C SER A 95 -0.38 9.09 -24.70
N PRO A 96 -1.22 8.14 -25.13
CA PRO A 96 -1.58 6.96 -24.35
C PRO A 96 -0.39 6.02 -24.04
N HIS A 97 0.77 6.24 -24.67
CA HIS A 97 1.99 5.45 -24.46
C HIS A 97 2.74 5.82 -23.16
N GLN A 98 2.42 6.96 -22.53
CA GLN A 98 2.93 7.36 -21.22
C GLN A 98 1.89 7.06 -20.12
N SER A 99 2.22 6.22 -19.15
CA SER A 99 1.28 5.87 -18.07
C SER A 99 1.61 6.51 -16.71
N ALA A 100 2.81 7.08 -16.53
CA ALA A 100 3.19 7.65 -15.23
C ALA A 100 2.57 9.03 -14.98
N PHE A 101 2.27 9.33 -13.71
CA PHE A 101 1.79 10.62 -13.18
C PHE A 101 0.46 11.15 -13.73
N ILE A 102 -0.15 10.50 -14.72
CA ILE A 102 -1.42 10.91 -15.31
C ILE A 102 -2.60 10.33 -14.51
N PRO A 103 -3.56 11.15 -14.07
CA PRO A 103 -4.75 10.67 -13.37
C PRO A 103 -5.51 9.60 -14.18
N GLY A 104 -5.87 8.49 -13.53
CA GLY A 104 -6.66 7.41 -14.16
C GLY A 104 -5.82 6.34 -14.88
N ARG A 105 -4.52 6.57 -15.08
CA ARG A 105 -3.55 5.58 -15.56
C ARG A 105 -2.81 4.99 -14.35
N TRP A 106 -2.62 3.68 -14.31
CA TRP A 106 -1.81 3.03 -13.26
C TRP A 106 -0.62 2.26 -13.84
N ILE A 107 0.36 1.97 -13.00
CA ILE A 107 1.62 1.29 -13.36
C ILE A 107 1.43 -0.10 -13.99
N ALA A 108 0.37 -0.81 -13.60
CA ALA A 108 0.14 -2.17 -14.05
C ALA A 108 -0.37 -2.24 -15.51
N GLU A 109 -0.89 -1.14 -16.08
CA GLU A 109 -1.27 -1.04 -17.50
C GLU A 109 -0.07 -1.21 -18.43
N CYS A 110 1.02 -0.48 -18.16
CA CYS A 110 2.28 -0.63 -18.89
C CYS A 110 2.87 -2.04 -18.71
N SER A 111 2.84 -2.57 -17.48
CA SER A 111 3.38 -3.90 -17.20
C SER A 111 2.65 -5.01 -17.97
N VAL A 112 1.31 -4.98 -17.97
CA VAL A 112 0.46 -5.95 -18.70
C VAL A 112 0.74 -5.89 -20.21
N LEU A 113 0.80 -4.68 -20.77
CA LEU A 113 1.04 -4.51 -22.20
C LEU A 113 2.45 -4.96 -22.61
N ALA A 114 3.47 -4.59 -21.83
CA ALA A 114 4.84 -5.01 -22.07
C ALA A 114 4.98 -6.54 -22.03
N GLN A 115 4.37 -7.20 -21.04
CA GLN A 115 4.37 -8.67 -20.93
C GLN A 115 3.70 -9.34 -22.14
N GLU A 116 2.60 -8.76 -22.64
CA GLU A 116 1.89 -9.29 -23.80
C GLU A 116 2.69 -9.14 -25.10
N VAL A 117 3.36 -7.99 -25.29
CA VAL A 117 4.29 -7.79 -26.42
C VAL A 117 5.44 -8.79 -26.35
N LEU A 118 6.07 -8.97 -25.18
CA LEU A 118 7.16 -9.94 -25.01
C LEU A 118 6.73 -11.38 -25.26
N HIS A 119 5.51 -11.75 -24.85
CA HIS A 119 4.95 -13.06 -25.16
C HIS A 119 4.79 -13.26 -26.68
N ALA A 120 4.27 -12.25 -27.40
CA ALA A 120 4.19 -12.27 -28.86
C ALA A 120 5.58 -12.36 -29.52
N MET A 121 6.59 -11.68 -28.96
CA MET A 121 7.98 -11.77 -29.44
C MET A 121 8.57 -13.17 -29.25
N LYS A 122 8.33 -13.81 -28.10
CA LYS A 122 8.82 -15.16 -27.79
C LYS A 122 8.26 -16.21 -28.75
N ASN A 123 7.00 -16.05 -29.16
CA ASN A 123 6.31 -16.96 -30.07
C ASN A 123 6.48 -16.59 -31.55
N LYS A 124 7.29 -15.57 -31.87
CA LYS A 124 7.47 -15.11 -33.25
C LYS A 124 8.26 -16.15 -34.06
N LYS A 125 7.65 -16.62 -35.15
CA LYS A 125 8.27 -17.49 -36.16
C LYS A 125 8.41 -16.76 -37.50
N GLY A 126 9.27 -17.27 -38.38
CA GLY A 126 9.47 -16.78 -39.75
C GLY A 126 10.71 -15.92 -39.95
N LYS A 127 10.86 -15.35 -41.15
CA LYS A 127 12.09 -14.65 -41.58
C LYS A 127 12.31 -13.28 -40.93
N ARG A 128 11.25 -12.63 -40.41
CA ARG A 128 11.32 -11.28 -39.81
C ARG A 128 11.32 -11.36 -38.29
N GLY A 129 12.47 -11.06 -37.70
CA GLY A 129 12.66 -10.92 -36.26
C GLY A 129 12.09 -9.62 -35.69
N VAL A 130 11.95 -9.55 -34.36
CA VAL A 130 11.52 -8.37 -33.62
C VAL A 130 12.42 -8.15 -32.40
N MET A 131 12.55 -6.91 -31.96
CA MET A 131 13.39 -6.53 -30.82
C MET A 131 12.70 -5.55 -29.88
N ALA A 132 13.07 -5.62 -28.60
CA ALA A 132 12.68 -4.69 -27.57
C ALA A 132 13.93 -4.09 -26.93
N ILE A 133 14.00 -2.76 -26.84
CA ILE A 133 15.12 -2.02 -26.26
C ILE A 133 14.61 -1.38 -24.98
N LYS A 134 15.14 -1.80 -23.83
CA LYS A 134 14.88 -1.15 -22.55
C LYS A 134 15.98 -0.12 -22.31
N THR A 135 15.60 1.11 -22.00
CA THR A 135 16.56 2.18 -21.71
C THR A 135 16.38 2.71 -20.29
N ASP A 136 17.50 3.07 -19.67
CA ASP A 136 17.59 3.78 -18.39
C ASP A 136 18.21 5.16 -18.63
N LEU A 137 17.61 6.21 -18.07
CA LEU A 137 18.13 7.58 -18.20
C LEU A 137 19.10 7.91 -17.06
N SER A 138 20.28 8.43 -17.41
CA SER A 138 21.25 8.94 -16.44
C SER A 138 20.75 10.24 -15.82
N LYS A 139 20.50 10.26 -14.50
CA LYS A 139 20.07 11.46 -13.76
C LYS A 139 18.91 12.20 -14.46
N ALA A 140 17.82 11.46 -14.72
CA ALA A 140 16.73 11.87 -15.61
C ALA A 140 16.17 13.28 -15.37
N TYR A 141 16.00 13.67 -14.10
CA TYR A 141 15.51 14.99 -13.72
C TYR A 141 16.60 16.06 -13.81
N ASP A 142 17.83 15.75 -13.39
CA ASP A 142 18.90 16.73 -13.19
C ASP A 142 19.53 17.21 -14.51
N ARG A 143 19.39 16.43 -15.59
CA ARG A 143 19.96 16.73 -16.92
C ARG A 143 19.06 17.50 -17.88
N LEU A 144 17.82 17.78 -17.50
CA LEU A 144 16.87 18.35 -18.45
C LEU A 144 17.15 19.84 -18.68
N GLU A 145 17.42 20.21 -19.91
CA GLU A 145 17.77 21.59 -20.29
C GLU A 145 16.58 22.55 -20.17
N TRP A 146 16.78 23.69 -19.50
CA TRP A 146 15.70 24.66 -19.27
C TRP A 146 15.21 25.31 -20.57
N LYS A 147 16.12 25.55 -21.52
CA LYS A 147 15.76 26.06 -22.85
C LYS A 147 14.84 25.09 -23.58
N PHE A 148 15.06 23.78 -23.43
CA PHE A 148 14.20 22.76 -24.00
C PHE A 148 12.81 22.79 -23.38
N ILE A 149 12.70 22.83 -22.04
CA ILE A 149 11.41 22.95 -21.34
C ILE A 149 10.61 24.15 -21.85
N HIS A 150 11.26 25.31 -21.95
CA HIS A 150 10.63 26.52 -22.48
C HIS A 150 10.08 26.32 -23.90
N LYS A 151 10.88 25.74 -24.81
CA LYS A 151 10.47 25.43 -26.19
C LYS A 151 9.32 24.43 -26.25
N VAL A 152 9.30 23.41 -25.38
CA VAL A 152 8.20 22.44 -25.29
C VAL A 152 6.91 23.10 -24.86
N LEU A 153 6.95 24.00 -23.87
CA LEU A 153 5.76 24.75 -23.46
C LEU A 153 5.26 25.68 -24.58
N GLN A 154 6.16 26.35 -25.30
CA GLN A 154 5.79 27.14 -26.48
C GLN A 154 5.14 26.29 -27.58
N ALA A 155 5.72 25.13 -27.89
CA ALA A 155 5.20 24.23 -28.92
C ALA A 155 3.81 23.68 -28.58
N ASN A 156 3.50 23.50 -27.30
CA ASN A 156 2.16 23.11 -26.83
C ASN A 156 1.19 24.31 -26.69
N ARG A 157 1.57 25.50 -27.19
CA ARG A 157 0.74 26.72 -27.23
C ARG A 157 0.30 27.23 -25.86
N PHE A 158 1.10 27.02 -24.82
CA PHE A 158 0.89 27.70 -23.54
C PHE A 158 1.08 29.21 -23.72
N SER A 159 0.27 30.02 -23.03
CA SER A 159 0.43 31.47 -23.08
C SER A 159 1.75 31.90 -22.44
N ASN A 160 2.34 33.00 -22.93
CA ASN A 160 3.61 33.53 -22.41
C ASN A 160 3.57 33.73 -20.88
N LYS A 161 2.43 34.14 -20.33
CA LYS A 161 2.21 34.26 -18.88
C LYS A 161 2.38 32.92 -18.16
N VAL A 162 1.77 31.84 -18.67
CA VAL A 162 1.90 30.51 -18.05
C VAL A 162 3.33 29.97 -18.18
N ILE A 163 3.98 30.20 -19.33
CA ILE A 163 5.37 29.82 -19.54
C ILE A 163 6.28 30.54 -18.54
N SER A 164 6.13 31.86 -18.42
CA SER A 164 6.87 32.69 -17.45
C SER A 164 6.68 32.18 -16.02
N LEU A 165 5.45 31.88 -15.59
CA LEU A 165 5.18 31.35 -14.24
C LEU A 165 5.89 30.01 -13.99
N ASN A 166 5.81 29.06 -14.94
CA ASN A 166 6.47 27.76 -14.80
C ASN A 166 8.01 27.91 -14.80
N MET A 167 8.54 28.71 -15.71
CA MET A 167 9.98 28.93 -15.82
C MET A 167 10.53 29.70 -14.62
N SER A 168 9.81 30.68 -14.09
CA SER A 168 10.14 31.37 -12.84
C SER A 168 10.33 30.37 -11.70
N CYS A 169 9.45 29.38 -11.55
CA CYS A 169 9.62 28.31 -10.57
C CYS A 169 10.89 27.47 -10.82
N VAL A 170 11.20 27.13 -12.07
CA VAL A 170 12.28 26.20 -12.43
C VAL A 170 13.65 26.87 -12.43
N SER A 171 13.78 28.06 -13.04
CA SER A 171 15.08 28.67 -13.34
C SER A 171 15.59 29.65 -12.28
N SER A 172 14.73 30.15 -11.38
CA SER A 172 15.16 31.07 -10.30
C SER A 172 15.61 30.34 -9.02
N VAL A 173 15.83 29.03 -9.09
CA VAL A 173 16.12 28.19 -7.92
C VAL A 173 17.57 28.36 -7.47
N SER A 174 17.77 28.32 -6.16
CA SER A 174 19.07 28.22 -5.51
C SER A 174 19.08 26.98 -4.62
N PHE A 175 20.18 26.23 -4.62
CA PHE A 175 20.34 25.00 -3.86
C PHE A 175 21.41 25.09 -2.80
N THR A 176 21.16 24.41 -1.68
CA THR A 176 22.16 24.11 -0.66
C THR A 176 22.11 22.62 -0.34
N ILE A 177 23.25 21.93 -0.37
CA ILE A 177 23.31 20.51 -0.02
C ILE A 177 23.36 20.37 1.50
N LEU A 178 22.57 19.43 2.03
CA LEU A 178 22.65 19.02 3.43
C LEU A 178 23.58 17.81 3.55
N LEU A 179 24.74 18.01 4.16
CA LEU A 179 25.68 16.94 4.50
C LEU A 179 25.55 16.64 6.00
N ASN A 180 25.11 15.43 6.34
CA ASN A 180 24.85 15.02 7.74
C ASN A 180 23.93 15.99 8.51
N GLY A 181 22.98 16.62 7.80
CA GLY A 181 22.05 17.61 8.36
C GLY A 181 22.57 19.06 8.35
N ALA A 182 23.86 19.28 8.11
CA ALA A 182 24.44 20.62 8.03
C ALA A 182 24.40 21.20 6.60
N PRO A 183 23.99 22.46 6.41
CA PRO A 183 23.98 23.11 5.11
C PRO A 183 25.39 23.49 4.64
N LEU A 184 25.69 23.20 3.37
CA LEU A 184 26.89 23.66 2.67
C LEU A 184 26.68 25.03 2.00
N ALA A 185 27.69 25.52 1.28
CA ALA A 185 27.57 26.76 0.51
C ALA A 185 26.47 26.65 -0.58
N PRO A 186 25.69 27.72 -0.80
CA PRO A 186 24.66 27.74 -1.82
C PRO A 186 25.25 27.79 -3.23
N PHE A 187 24.56 27.20 -4.20
CA PHE A 187 24.90 27.28 -5.62
C PHE A 187 23.64 27.39 -6.48
N ASN A 188 23.82 27.84 -7.72
CA ASN A 188 22.74 27.98 -8.69
C ASN A 188 22.90 26.95 -9.81
N PRO A 189 21.87 26.14 -10.12
CA PRO A 189 21.92 25.23 -11.25
C PRO A 189 21.68 25.98 -12.56
N ASN A 190 22.10 25.38 -13.68
CA ASN A 190 21.80 25.87 -15.04
C ASN A 190 20.76 25.02 -15.78
N GLN A 191 20.48 23.81 -15.26
CA GLN A 191 19.59 22.83 -15.84
C GLN A 191 18.99 21.93 -14.76
N GLY A 192 17.98 21.15 -15.15
CA GLY A 192 17.36 20.12 -14.32
C GLY A 192 16.07 20.55 -13.63
N LEU A 193 15.39 19.55 -13.08
CA LEU A 193 14.12 19.67 -12.37
C LEU A 193 14.26 19.15 -10.93
N ARG A 194 13.62 19.80 -9.97
CA ARG A 194 13.67 19.41 -8.54
C ARG A 194 12.99 18.06 -8.28
N GLN A 195 13.69 17.12 -7.66
CA GLN A 195 13.13 15.84 -7.22
C GLN A 195 12.42 16.01 -5.86
N GLY A 196 11.08 16.12 -5.88
CA GLY A 196 10.27 16.37 -4.66
C GLY A 196 9.35 17.58 -4.79
N ASP A 197 9.52 18.37 -5.85
CA ASP A 197 8.63 19.43 -6.27
C ASP A 197 7.36 18.86 -6.96
N PRO A 198 6.15 19.27 -6.57
CA PRO A 198 4.91 18.84 -7.22
C PRO A 198 4.85 19.07 -8.74
N LEU A 199 5.50 20.11 -9.26
CA LEU A 199 5.42 20.51 -10.67
C LEU A 199 6.36 19.69 -11.57
N SER A 200 7.56 19.37 -11.08
CA SER A 200 8.61 18.72 -11.86
C SER A 200 8.17 17.46 -12.62
N PRO A 201 7.42 16.49 -12.03
CA PRO A 201 7.04 15.28 -12.75
C PRO A 201 6.19 15.56 -14.00
N PHE A 202 5.40 16.64 -13.98
CA PHE A 202 4.50 16.99 -15.07
C PHE A 202 5.22 17.71 -16.21
N LEU A 203 6.19 18.57 -15.88
CA LEU A 203 7.09 19.15 -16.87
C LEU A 203 7.95 18.07 -17.53
N PHE A 204 8.43 17.11 -16.73
CA PHE A 204 9.22 15.98 -17.24
C PHE A 204 8.44 15.18 -18.30
N ILE A 205 7.21 14.75 -18.01
CA ILE A 205 6.42 13.97 -18.98
C ILE A 205 6.04 14.78 -20.23
N LEU A 206 5.85 16.10 -20.12
CA LEU A 206 5.61 16.97 -21.28
C LEU A 206 6.84 17.03 -22.19
N CYS A 207 8.05 17.04 -21.61
CA CYS A 207 9.30 16.94 -22.35
C CYS A 207 9.45 15.56 -23.00
N SER A 208 9.17 14.47 -22.28
CA SER A 208 9.21 13.11 -22.83
C SER A 208 8.19 12.87 -23.95
N GLU A 209 7.08 13.62 -23.97
CA GLU A 209 6.09 13.55 -25.06
C GLU A 209 6.69 13.95 -26.42
N VAL A 210 7.73 14.79 -26.45
CA VAL A 210 8.45 15.11 -27.70
C VAL A 210 9.02 13.84 -28.31
N LEU A 211 9.63 12.97 -27.51
CA LEU A 211 10.19 11.70 -27.97
C LEU A 211 9.10 10.78 -28.51
N THR A 212 7.96 10.69 -27.81
CA THR A 212 6.78 9.96 -28.31
C THR A 212 6.32 10.47 -29.67
N LYS A 213 6.29 11.79 -29.88
CA LYS A 213 5.91 12.40 -31.16
C LYS A 213 6.93 12.11 -32.27
N MET A 214 8.22 12.12 -31.96
CA MET A 214 9.28 11.75 -32.92
C MET A 214 9.14 10.30 -33.38
N LEU A 215 8.92 9.37 -32.44
CA LEU A 215 8.70 7.95 -32.73
C LEU A 215 7.42 7.74 -33.55
N SER A 216 6.33 8.41 -33.16
CA SER A 216 5.05 8.32 -33.88
C SER A 216 5.16 8.87 -35.31
N LYS A 217 5.97 9.91 -35.52
CA LYS A 217 6.27 10.44 -36.86
C LYS A 217 7.07 9.42 -37.67
N ALA A 218 8.13 8.84 -37.09
CA ALA A 218 8.91 7.81 -37.76
C ALA A 218 8.08 6.57 -38.14
N GLU A 219 7.09 6.20 -37.33
CA GLU A 219 6.13 5.14 -37.68
C GLU A 219 5.22 5.52 -38.85
N LYS A 220 4.68 6.75 -38.85
CA LYS A 220 3.85 7.25 -39.97
C LYS A 220 4.63 7.31 -41.28
N ASP A 221 5.91 7.68 -41.20
CA ASP A 221 6.80 7.80 -42.35
C ASP A 221 7.39 6.45 -42.80
N ASN A 222 6.98 5.31 -42.21
CA ASN A 222 7.52 3.97 -42.46
C ASN A 222 9.05 3.83 -42.27
N ASN A 223 9.62 4.71 -41.43
CA ASN A 223 11.01 4.65 -40.99
C ASN A 223 11.19 3.78 -39.74
N LEU A 224 10.12 3.61 -38.98
CA LEU A 224 10.03 2.72 -37.83
C LEU A 224 8.83 1.77 -37.97
N CYS A 225 9.04 0.48 -37.74
CA CYS A 225 7.98 -0.52 -37.72
C CYS A 225 7.82 -1.08 -36.30
N GLY A 226 6.80 -0.62 -35.57
CA GLY A 226 6.42 -1.17 -34.25
C GLY A 226 5.96 -2.64 -34.29
N ILE A 227 5.76 -3.23 -33.12
CA ILE A 227 5.34 -4.63 -32.99
C ILE A 227 3.81 -4.71 -32.96
N LYS A 228 3.24 -5.53 -33.85
CA LYS A 228 1.82 -5.93 -33.79
C LYS A 228 1.66 -7.21 -32.98
N ILE A 229 0.85 -7.17 -31.93
CA ILE A 229 0.57 -8.36 -31.09
C ILE A 229 -0.41 -9.33 -31.79
N SER A 230 -1.29 -8.81 -32.64
CA SER A 230 -2.19 -9.58 -33.52
C SER A 230 -2.34 -8.87 -34.87
N ARG A 231 -2.95 -9.52 -35.87
CA ARG A 231 -3.16 -8.93 -37.21
C ARG A 231 -3.97 -7.63 -37.16
N ASN A 232 -4.95 -7.57 -36.27
CA ASN A 232 -5.89 -6.44 -36.13
C ASN A 232 -5.47 -5.44 -35.05
N ALA A 233 -4.38 -5.71 -34.32
CA ALA A 233 -3.88 -4.80 -33.29
C ALA A 233 -3.10 -3.64 -33.90
N THR A 234 -3.21 -2.47 -33.25
CA THR A 234 -2.34 -1.34 -33.54
C THR A 234 -0.88 -1.71 -33.23
N PRO A 235 0.08 -1.34 -34.09
CA PRO A 235 1.51 -1.45 -33.76
C PRO A 235 1.83 -0.70 -32.47
N ILE A 236 2.72 -1.28 -31.67
CA ILE A 236 3.26 -0.64 -30.47
C ILE A 236 4.74 -0.41 -30.71
N SER A 237 5.17 0.85 -30.73
CA SER A 237 6.58 1.24 -30.86
C SER A 237 7.27 1.53 -29.54
N HIS A 238 6.54 1.99 -28.52
CA HIS A 238 7.15 2.40 -27.26
C HIS A 238 6.17 2.35 -26.09
N LEU A 239 6.69 2.19 -24.88
CA LEU A 239 5.96 2.29 -23.62
C LEU A 239 6.80 3.07 -22.62
N PHE A 240 6.23 4.15 -22.08
CA PHE A 240 6.87 5.01 -21.10
C PHE A 240 6.15 4.94 -19.76
N TYR A 241 6.97 4.88 -18.72
CA TYR A 241 6.54 5.11 -17.34
C TYR A 241 7.56 6.04 -16.69
N ALA A 242 7.32 7.34 -16.85
CA ALA A 242 8.28 8.39 -16.50
C ALA A 242 9.62 8.17 -17.25
N ASP A 243 10.70 7.91 -16.53
CA ASP A 243 12.05 7.65 -17.04
C ASP A 243 12.27 6.20 -17.49
N ASP A 244 11.46 5.26 -17.02
CA ASP A 244 11.50 3.87 -17.48
C ASP A 244 10.86 3.75 -18.88
N ALA A 245 11.69 3.50 -19.90
CA ALA A 245 11.25 3.42 -21.30
C ALA A 245 11.59 2.06 -21.95
N ILE A 246 10.64 1.53 -22.72
CA ILE A 246 10.86 0.37 -23.60
C ILE A 246 10.43 0.75 -25.01
N TYR A 247 11.28 0.47 -25.99
CA TYR A 247 11.01 0.59 -27.42
C TYR A 247 10.84 -0.79 -28.04
N PHE A 248 9.96 -0.89 -29.03
CA PHE A 248 9.58 -2.12 -29.70
C PHE A 248 9.62 -1.88 -31.20
N CYS A 249 10.34 -2.71 -31.94
CA CYS A 249 10.33 -2.62 -33.39
C CYS A 249 10.74 -3.94 -34.06
N GLN A 250 10.62 -3.99 -35.38
CA GLN A 250 11.17 -5.07 -36.17
C GLN A 250 12.70 -5.08 -36.10
N ALA A 251 13.29 -6.26 -35.91
CA ALA A 251 14.74 -6.41 -35.78
C ALA A 251 15.42 -6.37 -37.14
N THR A 252 15.65 -5.16 -37.63
CA THR A 252 16.37 -4.86 -38.88
C THR A 252 17.32 -3.70 -38.66
N GLU A 253 18.40 -3.63 -39.42
CA GLU A 253 19.38 -2.54 -39.35
C GLU A 253 18.72 -1.16 -39.54
N LYS A 254 17.80 -1.02 -40.52
CA LYS A 254 17.04 0.22 -40.75
C LYS A 254 16.33 0.71 -39.47
N ASN A 255 15.53 -0.16 -38.84
CA ASN A 255 14.79 0.18 -37.62
C ASN A 255 15.73 0.46 -36.43
N ALA A 256 16.81 -0.33 -36.29
CA ALA A 256 17.79 -0.12 -35.22
C ALA A 256 18.47 1.25 -35.35
N SER A 257 18.99 1.57 -36.53
CA SER A 257 19.62 2.86 -36.82
C SER A 257 18.64 4.02 -36.68
N SER A 258 17.38 3.84 -37.11
CA SER A 258 16.33 4.86 -36.96
C SER A 258 16.04 5.19 -35.50
N ILE A 259 15.84 4.17 -34.64
CA ILE A 259 15.64 4.39 -33.20
C ILE A 259 16.86 5.09 -32.60
N MET A 260 18.08 4.62 -32.87
CA MET A 260 19.28 5.19 -32.29
C MET A 260 19.50 6.64 -32.74
N SER A 261 19.16 6.98 -33.98
CA SER A 261 19.19 8.35 -34.50
C SER A 261 18.17 9.25 -33.80
N ILE A 262 16.92 8.77 -33.62
CA ILE A 262 15.87 9.50 -32.89
C ILE A 262 16.29 9.75 -31.44
N LEU A 263 16.83 8.73 -30.77
CA LEU A 263 17.30 8.84 -29.40
C LEU A 263 18.45 9.84 -29.29
N LYS A 264 19.44 9.78 -30.19
CA LYS A 264 20.56 10.73 -30.23
C LYS A 264 20.06 12.17 -30.43
N GLN A 265 19.15 12.40 -31.38
CA GLN A 265 18.57 13.72 -31.61
C GLN A 265 17.82 14.24 -30.37
N TYR A 266 17.08 13.37 -29.69
CA TYR A 266 16.40 13.73 -28.46
C TYR A 266 17.37 14.02 -27.30
N GLU A 267 18.48 13.27 -27.17
CA GLU A 267 19.55 13.57 -26.21
C GLU A 267 20.14 14.97 -26.46
N GLU A 268 20.42 15.30 -27.73
CA GLU A 268 20.97 16.60 -28.14
C GLU A 268 19.99 17.76 -27.84
N TRP A 269 18.69 17.58 -28.04
CA TRP A 269 17.71 18.62 -27.80
C TRP A 269 17.36 18.82 -26.33
N SER A 270 17.26 17.72 -25.57
CA SER A 270 16.74 17.74 -24.20
C SER A 270 17.82 17.83 -23.13
N GLY A 271 19.07 17.52 -23.47
CA GLY A 271 20.16 17.32 -22.50
C GLY A 271 20.12 15.97 -21.79
N GLN A 272 19.07 15.17 -21.97
CA GLN A 272 18.98 13.84 -21.38
C GLN A 272 20.03 12.90 -21.97
N LYS A 273 20.44 11.90 -21.18
CA LYS A 273 21.43 10.91 -21.61
C LYS A 273 21.01 9.51 -21.21
N ILE A 274 21.10 8.57 -22.14
CA ILE A 274 20.84 7.16 -21.90
C ILE A 274 22.06 6.53 -21.24
N ASN A 275 21.83 5.82 -20.15
CA ASN A 275 22.83 4.99 -19.50
C ASN A 275 22.88 3.62 -20.22
N LYS A 276 23.85 3.45 -21.12
CA LYS A 276 24.01 2.21 -21.91
C LYS A 276 24.33 0.98 -21.06
N GLU A 277 24.98 1.14 -19.90
CA GLU A 277 25.30 0.03 -19.00
C GLU A 277 24.08 -0.54 -18.29
N LYS A 278 23.09 0.32 -18.01
CA LYS A 278 21.81 -0.05 -17.39
C LYS A 278 20.70 -0.31 -18.40
N SER A 279 20.98 -0.06 -19.67
CA SER A 279 20.08 -0.33 -20.79
C SER A 279 20.39 -1.69 -21.39
N GLY A 280 19.45 -2.23 -22.16
CA GLY A 280 19.70 -3.49 -22.86
C GLY A 280 18.62 -3.88 -23.85
N VAL A 281 18.94 -4.89 -24.66
CA VAL A 281 18.10 -5.35 -25.77
C VAL A 281 17.61 -6.79 -25.59
N VAL A 282 16.41 -7.06 -26.08
CA VAL A 282 15.82 -8.39 -26.21
C VAL A 282 15.49 -8.64 -27.67
N PHE A 283 15.83 -9.82 -28.16
CA PHE A 283 15.49 -10.26 -29.50
C PHE A 283 14.51 -11.44 -29.44
N SER A 284 13.64 -11.55 -30.44
CA SER A 284 12.87 -12.77 -30.67
C SER A 284 13.79 -13.93 -31.09
N PRO A 285 13.39 -15.20 -30.88
CA PRO A 285 14.23 -16.37 -31.14
C PRO A 285 14.74 -16.49 -32.59
N ASN A 286 14.03 -15.89 -33.55
CA ASN A 286 14.34 -15.92 -34.98
C ASN A 286 15.26 -14.78 -35.45
N THR A 287 15.98 -14.11 -34.55
CA THR A 287 16.84 -12.95 -34.86
C THR A 287 18.31 -13.25 -34.53
N LYS A 288 19.23 -12.85 -35.42
CA LYS A 288 20.68 -12.93 -35.19
C LYS A 288 21.18 -11.73 -34.36
N ASN A 289 22.21 -11.94 -33.53
CA ASN A 289 22.73 -10.93 -32.59
C ASN A 289 23.51 -9.75 -33.24
N LEU A 290 23.66 -9.71 -34.57
CA LEU A 290 24.45 -8.71 -35.29
C LEU A 290 23.99 -7.25 -35.06
N LEU A 291 22.72 -7.06 -34.69
CA LEU A 291 22.16 -5.72 -34.40
C LEU A 291 22.68 -5.10 -33.09
N MET A 292 23.37 -5.88 -32.24
CA MET A 292 23.90 -5.37 -30.98
C MET A 292 24.98 -4.28 -31.19
N GLU A 293 25.76 -4.37 -32.26
CA GLU A 293 26.80 -3.38 -32.57
C GLU A 293 26.19 -2.02 -32.91
N ILE A 294 25.08 -2.01 -33.67
CA ILE A 294 24.36 -0.79 -34.03
C ILE A 294 23.70 -0.15 -32.80
N ILE A 295 23.10 -0.97 -31.94
CA ILE A 295 22.38 -0.49 -30.74
C ILE A 295 23.38 -0.05 -29.66
N GLY A 296 24.54 -0.70 -29.58
CA GLY A 296 25.56 -0.43 -28.57
C GLY A 296 25.09 -0.68 -27.15
N MET A 297 24.21 -1.67 -26.94
CA MET A 297 23.69 -2.07 -25.63
C MET A 297 23.77 -3.60 -25.45
N PRO A 298 24.02 -4.09 -24.23
CA PRO A 298 24.10 -5.51 -23.96
C PRO A 298 22.73 -6.19 -24.08
N LYS A 299 22.72 -7.51 -24.28
CA LYS A 299 21.50 -8.31 -24.20
C LYS A 299 21.01 -8.35 -22.75
N LEU A 300 19.71 -8.18 -22.53
CA LEU A 300 19.14 -8.24 -21.17
C LEU A 300 19.21 -9.66 -20.59
N ASN A 301 19.54 -9.71 -19.31
CA ASN A 301 19.61 -10.95 -18.53
C ASN A 301 18.20 -11.49 -18.21
N ALA A 302 18.09 -12.81 -18.03
CA ALA A 302 16.82 -13.46 -17.66
C ALA A 302 16.25 -12.98 -16.31
N LYS A 303 17.07 -12.40 -15.43
CA LYS A 303 16.65 -11.87 -14.12
C LYS A 303 16.27 -10.38 -14.14
N GLU A 304 16.27 -9.77 -15.33
CA GLU A 304 15.95 -8.34 -15.48
C GLU A 304 14.55 -8.02 -14.95
N LYS A 305 14.39 -6.84 -14.37
CA LYS A 305 13.10 -6.35 -13.87
C LYS A 305 12.64 -5.14 -14.65
N TYR A 306 11.34 -5.03 -14.87
CA TYR A 306 10.69 -3.84 -15.39
C TYR A 306 9.58 -3.41 -14.46
N LEU A 307 9.61 -2.15 -14.01
CA LEU A 307 8.66 -1.63 -13.04
C LEU A 307 8.55 -2.51 -11.78
N GLY A 308 9.66 -3.10 -11.35
CA GLY A 308 9.73 -4.04 -10.24
C GLY A 308 9.35 -5.49 -10.56
N ASN A 309 8.58 -5.74 -11.63
CA ASN A 309 8.16 -7.08 -12.07
C ASN A 309 9.28 -7.81 -12.82
N PRO A 310 9.37 -9.16 -12.73
CA PRO A 310 10.24 -9.93 -13.62
C PRO A 310 9.91 -9.62 -15.09
N PHE A 311 10.93 -9.24 -15.85
CA PHE A 311 10.78 -8.93 -17.27
C PHE A 311 10.63 -10.21 -18.09
N PHE A 312 11.34 -11.26 -17.68
CA PHE A 312 11.19 -12.62 -18.19
C PHE A 312 10.64 -13.53 -17.10
N PHE A 313 9.79 -14.46 -17.50
CA PHE A 313 9.32 -15.52 -16.64
C PHE A 313 9.97 -16.84 -17.01
N THR A 314 10.50 -17.53 -16.01
CA THR A 314 11.07 -18.86 -16.17
C THR A 314 9.97 -19.93 -16.13
N ALA A 315 10.32 -21.16 -16.49
CA ALA A 315 9.41 -22.30 -16.31
C ALA A 315 9.06 -22.47 -14.82
N ASN A 316 10.03 -22.22 -13.93
CA ASN A 316 9.82 -22.26 -12.49
C ASN A 316 9.43 -20.87 -11.93
N ARG A 317 8.16 -20.53 -12.07
CA ARG A 317 7.56 -19.28 -11.57
C ARG A 317 7.81 -19.04 -10.08
N ARG A 318 7.96 -20.09 -9.27
CA ARG A 318 8.21 -19.93 -7.82
C ARG A 318 9.48 -19.13 -7.58
N ASN A 319 10.54 -19.42 -8.33
CA ASN A 319 11.82 -18.73 -8.21
C ASN A 319 11.70 -17.26 -8.62
N ASP A 320 10.91 -16.96 -9.65
CA ASP A 320 10.68 -15.59 -10.13
C ASP A 320 10.04 -14.70 -9.06
N PHE A 321 9.22 -15.28 -8.17
CA PHE A 321 8.52 -14.56 -7.10
C PHE A 321 9.14 -14.72 -5.71
N GLN A 322 10.23 -15.49 -5.56
CA GLN A 322 10.86 -15.78 -4.27
C GLN A 322 11.31 -14.50 -3.54
N PHE A 323 11.65 -13.44 -4.29
CA PHE A 323 12.01 -12.15 -3.70
C PHE A 323 10.86 -11.51 -2.89
N LEU A 324 9.59 -11.86 -3.14
CA LEU A 324 8.44 -11.38 -2.36
C LEU A 324 8.49 -11.91 -0.94
N ARG A 325 8.80 -13.21 -0.80
CA ARG A 325 9.03 -13.84 0.49
C ARG A 325 10.18 -13.16 1.23
N GLN A 326 11.29 -12.89 0.55
CA GLN A 326 12.42 -12.21 1.17
C GLN A 326 12.06 -10.78 1.64
N LYS A 327 11.29 -10.02 0.86
CA LYS A 327 10.82 -8.69 1.27
C LYS A 327 9.95 -8.74 2.53
N VAL A 328 9.03 -9.71 2.62
CA VAL A 328 8.19 -9.89 3.81
C VAL A 328 9.04 -10.32 5.01
N LEU A 329 9.98 -11.24 4.83
CA LEU A 329 10.90 -11.69 5.88
C LEU A 329 11.79 -10.56 6.41
N ASN A 330 12.48 -9.82 5.53
CA ASN A 330 13.34 -8.72 5.93
C ASN A 330 12.57 -7.66 6.74
N ARG A 331 11.29 -7.42 6.39
CA ARG A 331 10.44 -6.53 7.18
C ARG A 331 10.14 -7.14 8.54
N ILE A 332 9.67 -8.38 8.62
CA ILE A 332 9.41 -9.07 9.89
C ILE A 332 10.66 -9.09 10.79
N GLU A 333 11.84 -9.36 10.20
CA GLU A 333 13.12 -9.39 10.88
C GLU A 333 13.54 -8.03 11.44
N GLY A 334 13.41 -6.96 10.66
CA GLY A 334 13.67 -5.61 11.17
C GLY A 334 12.76 -5.22 12.34
N TRP A 335 11.52 -5.73 12.37
CA TRP A 335 10.61 -5.54 13.50
C TRP A 335 10.90 -6.46 14.69
N LYS A 336 11.81 -7.44 14.57
CA LYS A 336 12.22 -8.29 15.69
C LYS A 336 12.76 -7.48 16.85
N ALA A 337 13.46 -6.38 16.56
CA ALA A 337 14.02 -5.49 17.56
C ALA A 337 12.97 -4.67 18.35
N LYS A 338 11.74 -4.51 17.82
CA LYS A 338 10.74 -3.56 18.36
C LYS A 338 9.68 -4.18 19.28
N CYS A 339 9.85 -5.43 19.70
CA CYS A 339 9.08 -6.09 20.77
C CYS A 339 7.56 -5.79 20.79
N LEU A 340 6.87 -6.02 19.69
CA LEU A 340 5.49 -5.56 19.49
C LEU A 340 4.41 -6.44 20.13
N TRP A 341 3.43 -5.80 20.76
CA TRP A 341 2.20 -6.46 21.21
C TRP A 341 1.33 -6.96 20.04
N GLN A 342 0.39 -7.88 20.32
CA GLN A 342 -0.42 -8.53 19.28
C GLN A 342 -1.32 -7.55 18.50
N ALA A 343 -1.76 -6.46 19.12
CA ALA A 343 -2.49 -5.37 18.47
C ALA A 343 -1.60 -4.63 17.46
N GLY A 344 -0.37 -4.26 17.84
CA GLY A 344 0.61 -3.68 16.91
C GLY A 344 0.93 -4.61 15.74
N ARG A 345 1.09 -5.92 16.01
CA ARG A 345 1.28 -6.93 14.97
C ARG A 345 0.09 -7.03 14.01
N THR A 346 -1.15 -6.90 14.52
CA THR A 346 -2.37 -6.90 13.70
C THR A 346 -2.36 -5.74 12.70
N THR A 347 -1.96 -4.55 13.16
CA THR A 347 -1.81 -3.38 12.30
C THR A 347 -0.72 -3.59 11.26
N LEU A 348 0.47 -4.07 11.66
CA LEU A 348 1.57 -4.32 10.73
C LEU A 348 1.23 -5.35 9.65
N VAL A 349 0.55 -6.44 10.04
CA VAL A 349 0.09 -7.45 9.08
C VAL A 349 -0.82 -6.81 8.02
N SER A 350 -1.78 -6.01 8.46
CA SER A 350 -2.83 -5.45 7.59
C SER A 350 -2.35 -4.29 6.73
N ALA A 351 -1.55 -3.38 7.31
CA ALA A 351 -1.07 -2.18 6.64
C ALA A 351 0.16 -2.46 5.77
N VAL A 352 1.16 -3.16 6.34
CA VAL A 352 2.48 -3.30 5.70
C VAL A 352 2.64 -4.67 5.03
N LEU A 353 2.49 -5.77 5.76
CA LEU A 353 2.92 -7.07 5.26
C LEU A 353 2.01 -7.59 4.12
N GLN A 354 0.70 -7.35 4.21
CA GLN A 354 -0.25 -7.68 3.15
C GLN A 354 -0.18 -6.73 1.94
N SER A 355 0.32 -5.51 2.12
CA SER A 355 0.45 -4.54 1.02
C SER A 355 1.67 -4.80 0.13
N ILE A 356 2.76 -5.33 0.68
CA ILE A 356 4.02 -5.64 -0.04
C ILE A 356 3.80 -6.39 -1.38
N PRO A 357 3.08 -7.53 -1.43
CA PRO A 357 2.89 -8.26 -2.69
C PRO A 357 1.73 -7.73 -3.54
N THR A 358 0.92 -6.78 -3.05
CA THR A 358 -0.31 -6.33 -3.73
C THR A 358 -0.04 -5.81 -5.14
N TYR A 359 1.05 -5.07 -5.34
CA TYR A 359 1.44 -4.59 -6.67
C TYR A 359 1.70 -5.75 -7.66
N PHE A 360 2.45 -6.76 -7.24
CA PHE A 360 2.81 -7.91 -8.06
C PHE A 360 1.61 -8.81 -8.37
N MET A 361 0.78 -9.03 -7.36
CA MET A 361 -0.48 -9.77 -7.48
C MET A 361 -1.48 -9.03 -8.39
N ALA A 362 -1.35 -7.71 -8.57
CA ALA A 362 -2.19 -6.97 -9.50
C ALA A 362 -1.81 -7.15 -10.97
N THR A 363 -0.58 -7.55 -11.28
CA THR A 363 -0.10 -7.75 -12.66
C THR A 363 0.05 -9.21 -13.05
N SER A 364 0.15 -10.13 -12.09
CA SER A 364 0.45 -11.53 -12.37
C SER A 364 -0.14 -12.45 -11.31
N LEU A 365 -0.40 -13.71 -11.69
CA LEU A 365 -0.81 -14.75 -10.76
C LEU A 365 0.44 -15.33 -10.07
N VAL A 366 0.52 -15.15 -8.76
CA VAL A 366 1.57 -15.68 -7.91
C VAL A 366 1.30 -17.17 -7.65
N PRO A 367 2.31 -18.05 -7.70
CA PRO A 367 2.13 -19.48 -7.41
C PRO A 367 1.42 -19.72 -6.07
N GLN A 368 0.46 -20.64 -6.06
CA GLN A 368 -0.33 -20.95 -4.86
C GLN A 368 0.55 -21.39 -3.69
N THR A 369 1.58 -22.20 -3.94
CA THR A 369 2.54 -22.65 -2.93
C THR A 369 3.22 -21.48 -2.22
N LEU A 370 3.63 -20.45 -2.97
CA LEU A 370 4.22 -19.25 -2.41
C LEU A 370 3.20 -18.41 -1.63
N CYS A 371 1.95 -18.32 -2.10
CA CYS A 371 0.88 -17.65 -1.35
C CYS A 371 0.65 -18.30 0.02
N GLU A 372 0.61 -19.63 0.07
CA GLU A 372 0.44 -20.41 1.30
C GLU A 372 1.66 -20.26 2.23
N GLU A 373 2.87 -20.18 1.69
CA GLU A 373 4.07 -19.90 2.47
C GLU A 373 4.03 -18.50 3.10
N LEU A 374 3.60 -17.48 2.35
CA LEU A 374 3.42 -16.13 2.87
C LEU A 374 2.33 -16.08 3.96
N ASP A 375 1.19 -16.75 3.74
CA ASP A 375 0.12 -16.85 4.73
C ASP A 375 0.62 -17.53 6.03
N LYS A 376 1.41 -18.61 5.93
CA LYS A 376 2.05 -19.28 7.07
C LYS A 376 3.02 -18.36 7.82
N LEU A 377 3.81 -17.57 7.10
CA LEU A 377 4.74 -16.59 7.69
C LEU A 377 3.98 -15.52 8.48
N LEU A 378 2.90 -14.97 7.94
CA LEU A 378 2.07 -13.99 8.63
C LEU A 378 1.37 -14.59 9.86
N ALA A 379 0.84 -15.82 9.73
CA ALA A 379 0.23 -16.53 10.85
C ALA A 379 1.23 -16.74 11.99
N LYS A 380 2.44 -17.22 11.68
CA LYS A 380 3.52 -17.40 12.67
C LYS A 380 3.88 -16.07 13.33
N PHE A 381 4.11 -15.02 12.54
CA PHE A 381 4.43 -13.69 13.06
C PHE A 381 3.32 -13.15 13.98
N TRP A 382 2.06 -13.30 13.61
CA TRP A 382 0.95 -12.80 14.40
C TRP A 382 0.72 -13.55 15.72
N TRP A 383 1.00 -14.87 15.76
CA TRP A 383 0.85 -15.67 16.98
C TRP A 383 2.02 -15.48 17.95
N ILE A 384 3.22 -15.92 17.58
CA ILE A 384 4.39 -15.96 18.50
C ILE A 384 5.26 -14.73 18.42
N GLY A 385 5.11 -13.94 17.36
CA GLY A 385 5.89 -12.73 17.19
C GLY A 385 7.33 -13.06 16.81
N PRO A 386 8.18 -12.03 16.82
CA PRO A 386 9.56 -12.16 16.37
C PRO A 386 10.50 -12.94 17.30
N ARG A 387 10.12 -13.14 18.56
CA ARG A 387 11.01 -13.56 19.66
C ARG A 387 11.31 -15.06 19.74
N SER A 388 10.77 -15.87 18.83
CA SER A 388 10.86 -17.33 18.95
C SER A 388 11.38 -17.95 17.65
N ASP A 389 12.61 -18.46 17.72
CA ASP A 389 13.20 -19.31 16.67
C ASP A 389 12.55 -20.71 16.60
N LYS A 390 11.66 -21.04 17.56
CA LYS A 390 10.89 -22.29 17.53
C LYS A 390 10.15 -22.41 16.20
N GLN A 391 10.30 -23.56 15.54
CA GLN A 391 9.58 -23.88 14.32
C GLN A 391 8.09 -24.13 14.58
N ARG A 392 7.75 -24.68 15.76
CA ARG A 392 6.38 -24.99 16.17
C ARG A 392 5.77 -23.87 17.01
N TYR A 393 4.50 -23.59 16.77
CA TYR A 393 3.70 -22.66 17.57
C TYR A 393 2.28 -23.19 17.77
N CYS A 394 1.66 -22.80 18.90
CA CYS A 394 0.27 -23.11 19.19
C CYS A 394 -0.64 -22.00 18.64
N GLY A 395 -1.20 -22.22 17.45
CA GLY A 395 -2.21 -21.34 16.87
C GLY A 395 -3.61 -21.84 17.18
N LEU A 396 -4.24 -21.34 18.24
CA LEU A 396 -5.57 -21.78 18.69
C LEU A 396 -6.70 -21.45 17.71
N LYS A 397 -6.43 -20.57 16.74
CA LYS A 397 -7.31 -20.26 15.62
C LYS A 397 -6.52 -20.35 14.31
N GLY A 398 -7.05 -21.10 13.35
CA GLY A 398 -6.46 -21.23 12.03
C GLY A 398 -6.48 -19.90 11.25
N TRP A 399 -5.51 -19.73 10.33
CA TRP A 399 -5.37 -18.52 9.52
C TRP A 399 -6.66 -18.13 8.79
N GLY A 400 -7.39 -19.12 8.23
CA GLY A 400 -8.68 -18.88 7.56
C GLY A 400 -9.74 -18.23 8.45
N SER A 401 -9.74 -18.53 9.76
CA SER A 401 -10.64 -17.89 10.73
C SER A 401 -10.21 -16.45 11.03
N LEU A 402 -8.91 -16.20 11.14
CA LEU A 402 -8.37 -14.84 11.30
C LEU A 402 -8.67 -13.96 10.07
N CYS A 403 -8.72 -14.57 8.88
CA CYS A 403 -9.07 -13.90 7.63
C CYS A 403 -10.57 -13.59 7.45
N GLN A 404 -11.45 -14.07 8.34
CA GLN A 404 -12.86 -13.70 8.26
C GLN A 404 -13.06 -12.20 8.53
N PRO A 405 -14.12 -11.59 7.99
CA PRO A 405 -14.50 -10.23 8.35
C PRO A 405 -14.64 -10.06 9.86
N LYS A 406 -14.35 -8.85 10.34
CA LYS A 406 -14.54 -8.49 11.75
C LYS A 406 -15.96 -8.78 12.24
N CYS A 407 -16.98 -8.56 11.41
CA CYS A 407 -18.38 -8.86 11.74
C CYS A 407 -18.73 -10.35 11.82
N CYS A 408 -17.83 -11.24 11.40
CA CYS A 408 -17.98 -12.69 11.46
C CYS A 408 -17.04 -13.33 12.51
N GLY A 409 -16.37 -12.52 13.34
CA GLY A 409 -15.47 -13.00 14.39
C GLY A 409 -14.03 -13.25 13.97
N GLY A 410 -13.63 -12.80 12.78
CA GLY A 410 -12.22 -12.73 12.36
C GLY A 410 -11.59 -11.37 12.64
N LEU A 411 -10.35 -11.19 12.15
CA LEU A 411 -9.59 -9.94 12.26
C LEU A 411 -9.62 -9.10 10.97
N GLY A 412 -10.14 -9.67 9.89
CA GLY A 412 -10.17 -9.03 8.57
C GLY A 412 -8.87 -9.14 7.78
N PHE A 413 -7.98 -10.06 8.17
CA PHE A 413 -6.80 -10.39 7.37
C PHE A 413 -7.20 -10.94 6.00
N LYS A 414 -6.31 -10.83 5.02
CA LYS A 414 -6.54 -11.33 3.66
C LYS A 414 -5.59 -12.46 3.34
N ARG A 415 -6.12 -13.53 2.74
CA ARG A 415 -5.30 -14.59 2.15
C ARG A 415 -4.72 -14.11 0.84
N PHE A 416 -3.45 -14.43 0.60
CA PHE A 416 -2.75 -13.94 -0.60
C PHE A 416 -3.37 -14.46 -1.89
N LYS A 417 -3.71 -15.76 -1.95
CA LYS A 417 -4.34 -16.36 -3.14
C LYS A 417 -5.63 -15.63 -3.53
N ASP A 418 -6.52 -15.44 -2.56
CA ASP A 418 -7.83 -14.82 -2.80
C ASP A 418 -7.70 -13.32 -3.14
N MET A 419 -6.72 -12.64 -2.53
CA MET A 419 -6.41 -11.24 -2.87
C MET A 419 -5.86 -11.13 -4.29
N ASN A 420 -5.00 -12.04 -4.71
CA ASN A 420 -4.48 -12.09 -6.08
C ASN A 420 -5.61 -12.25 -7.09
N THR A 421 -6.55 -13.16 -6.85
CA THR A 421 -7.75 -13.34 -7.70
C THR A 421 -8.59 -12.06 -7.77
N ALA A 422 -8.86 -11.40 -6.64
CA ALA A 422 -9.64 -10.16 -6.60
C ALA A 422 -8.95 -8.99 -7.31
N LEU A 423 -7.61 -8.93 -7.27
CA LEU A 423 -6.82 -7.91 -7.97
C LEU A 423 -6.82 -8.14 -9.48
N LEU A 424 -6.66 -9.38 -9.95
CA LEU A 424 -6.75 -9.71 -11.38
C LEU A 424 -8.18 -9.53 -11.92
N ALA A 425 -9.19 -9.80 -11.10
CA ALA A 425 -10.59 -9.52 -11.44
C ALA A 425 -10.81 -8.02 -11.78
N LYS A 426 -10.04 -7.11 -11.16
CA LYS A 426 -10.09 -5.68 -11.52
C LYS A 426 -9.61 -5.44 -12.96
N LEU A 427 -8.56 -6.12 -13.40
CA LEU A 427 -8.01 -5.96 -14.75
C LEU A 427 -9.01 -6.47 -15.81
N ILE A 428 -9.52 -7.69 -15.64
CA ILE A 428 -10.51 -8.24 -16.59
C ILE A 428 -11.78 -7.39 -16.60
N TRP A 429 -12.20 -6.83 -15.45
CA TRP A 429 -13.32 -5.90 -15.38
C TRP A 429 -13.13 -4.65 -16.25
N GLU A 430 -11.91 -4.09 -16.33
CA GLU A 430 -11.67 -2.94 -17.23
C GLU A 430 -11.82 -3.32 -18.71
N ILE A 431 -11.41 -4.54 -19.08
CA ILE A 431 -11.57 -5.08 -20.45
C ILE A 431 -13.05 -5.29 -20.79
N LEU A 432 -13.82 -5.84 -19.84
CA LEU A 432 -15.27 -6.06 -19.96
C LEU A 432 -16.03 -4.73 -20.13
N GLN A 433 -15.64 -3.69 -19.39
CA GLN A 433 -16.22 -2.34 -19.50
C GLN A 433 -15.77 -1.57 -20.74
N LYS A 434 -14.97 -2.18 -21.62
CA LYS A 434 -14.49 -1.58 -22.88
C LYS A 434 -13.85 -0.20 -22.69
N LYS A 435 -13.14 0.04 -21.58
CA LYS A 435 -12.52 1.35 -21.33
C LYS A 435 -11.56 1.69 -22.48
N ASP A 436 -11.56 2.96 -22.89
CA ASP A 436 -10.66 3.42 -23.94
C ASP A 436 -9.22 3.57 -23.40
N LYS A 437 -8.48 2.46 -23.39
CA LYS A 437 -7.06 2.41 -23.00
C LYS A 437 -6.26 1.58 -23.99
N LEU A 438 -5.00 1.96 -24.22
CA LEU A 438 -4.10 1.30 -25.19
C LEU A 438 -3.98 -0.21 -24.95
N TRP A 439 -3.72 -0.63 -23.71
CA TRP A 439 -3.56 -2.04 -23.36
C TRP A 439 -4.86 -2.85 -23.53
N ILE A 440 -6.03 -2.23 -23.30
CA ILE A 440 -7.34 -2.87 -23.49
C ILE A 440 -7.61 -3.05 -24.99
N LYS A 441 -7.37 -2.01 -25.79
CA LYS A 441 -7.48 -2.09 -27.27
C LYS A 441 -6.58 -3.19 -27.82
N ALA A 442 -5.33 -3.26 -27.36
CA ALA A 442 -4.38 -4.29 -27.78
C ALA A 442 -4.82 -5.71 -27.41
N LEU A 443 -5.24 -5.94 -26.16
CA LEU A 443 -5.71 -7.26 -25.71
C LEU A 443 -7.00 -7.68 -26.39
N ARG A 444 -7.98 -6.78 -26.53
CA ARG A 444 -9.23 -7.06 -27.25
C ARG A 444 -8.98 -7.40 -28.71
N ALA A 445 -8.09 -6.67 -29.39
CA ALA A 445 -7.72 -6.96 -30.77
C ALA A 445 -6.97 -8.29 -30.93
N LYS A 446 -6.34 -8.82 -29.86
CA LYS A 446 -5.69 -10.13 -29.88
C LYS A 446 -6.67 -11.27 -29.58
N TYR A 447 -7.48 -11.15 -28.53
CA TYR A 447 -8.23 -12.27 -27.98
C TYR A 447 -9.74 -12.22 -28.24
N CYS A 448 -10.31 -11.04 -28.47
CA CYS A 448 -11.76 -10.84 -28.56
C CYS A 448 -12.21 -10.62 -30.02
N SER A 449 -11.77 -11.46 -30.97
CA SER A 449 -12.00 -11.37 -32.43
C SER A 449 -13.47 -11.19 -32.83
N ASN A 450 -14.05 -10.01 -32.58
CA ASN A 450 -15.46 -9.62 -32.62
C ASN A 450 -16.39 -10.23 -31.55
N LEU A 451 -15.90 -11.15 -30.72
CA LEU A 451 -16.64 -11.68 -29.58
C LEU A 451 -16.67 -10.69 -28.41
N ASP A 452 -17.74 -10.73 -27.62
CA ASP A 452 -17.76 -10.01 -26.36
C ASP A 452 -16.81 -10.69 -25.36
N ALA A 453 -16.07 -9.90 -24.59
CA ALA A 453 -15.05 -10.41 -23.65
C ALA A 453 -15.66 -11.30 -22.55
N TRP A 454 -16.98 -11.24 -22.37
CA TRP A 454 -17.77 -12.14 -21.52
C TRP A 454 -17.79 -13.58 -22.02
N SER A 455 -17.75 -13.80 -23.33
CA SER A 455 -17.96 -15.11 -23.97
C SER A 455 -16.69 -15.74 -24.55
N VAL A 456 -15.55 -15.04 -24.48
CA VAL A 456 -14.27 -15.55 -25.00
C VAL A 456 -13.82 -16.78 -24.21
N GLU A 457 -13.44 -17.84 -24.92
CA GLU A 457 -12.86 -19.04 -24.31
C GLU A 457 -11.33 -19.02 -24.39
N LYS A 458 -10.70 -19.92 -23.65
CA LYS A 458 -9.25 -20.09 -23.65
C LYS A 458 -8.79 -20.83 -24.91
N HIS A 459 -7.64 -20.46 -25.45
CA HIS A 459 -6.97 -21.18 -26.54
C HIS A 459 -5.54 -21.55 -26.17
N ASP A 460 -4.98 -22.58 -26.81
CA ASP A 460 -3.67 -23.16 -26.44
C ASP A 460 -2.47 -22.21 -26.64
N LEU A 461 -2.60 -21.24 -27.54
CA LEU A 461 -1.56 -20.25 -27.85
C LEU A 461 -1.73 -18.94 -27.05
N ASP A 462 -2.67 -18.88 -26.12
CA ASP A 462 -2.93 -17.70 -25.33
C ASP A 462 -1.77 -17.39 -24.38
N SER A 463 -1.62 -16.10 -24.04
CA SER A 463 -0.69 -15.75 -22.99
C SER A 463 -1.21 -16.26 -21.66
N ARG A 464 -0.31 -16.75 -20.82
CA ARG A 464 -0.68 -17.18 -19.46
C ARG A 464 -1.31 -16.05 -18.64
N LEU A 465 -0.95 -14.79 -18.96
CA LEU A 465 -1.59 -13.62 -18.38
C LEU A 465 -3.08 -13.57 -18.74
N TRP A 466 -3.41 -13.74 -20.02
CA TRP A 466 -4.79 -13.81 -20.50
C TRP A 466 -5.56 -14.98 -19.90
N GLU A 467 -4.98 -16.18 -19.86
CA GLU A 467 -5.60 -17.34 -19.20
C GLU A 467 -5.96 -17.04 -17.73
N ASN A 468 -5.05 -16.41 -16.98
CA ASN A 468 -5.29 -16.04 -15.60
C ASN A 468 -6.40 -14.98 -15.47
N LEU A 469 -6.47 -14.02 -16.41
CA LEU A 469 -7.54 -13.02 -16.44
C LEU A 469 -8.90 -13.69 -16.70
N LEU A 470 -8.97 -14.62 -17.67
CA LEU A 470 -10.16 -15.40 -17.97
C LEU A 470 -10.64 -16.21 -16.75
N GLN A 471 -9.74 -16.86 -16.01
CA GLN A 471 -10.10 -17.58 -14.78
C GLN A 471 -10.76 -16.66 -13.74
N THR A 472 -10.32 -15.39 -13.65
CA THR A 472 -10.91 -14.42 -12.72
C THR A 472 -12.22 -13.79 -13.21
N ARG A 473 -12.61 -14.05 -14.47
CA ARG A 473 -13.87 -13.55 -15.05
C ARG A 473 -15.09 -14.11 -14.33
N GLU A 474 -15.05 -15.35 -13.86
CA GLU A 474 -16.16 -15.97 -13.11
C GLU A 474 -16.57 -15.15 -11.88
N LEU A 475 -15.59 -14.54 -11.19
CA LEU A 475 -15.86 -13.65 -10.07
C LEU A 475 -16.61 -12.38 -10.51
N CYS A 476 -16.31 -11.87 -11.71
CA CYS A 476 -17.04 -10.76 -12.29
C CYS A 476 -18.46 -11.18 -12.68
N VAL A 477 -18.64 -12.35 -13.31
CA VAL A 477 -19.96 -12.88 -13.68
C VAL A 477 -20.86 -13.06 -12.45
N ALA A 478 -20.32 -13.62 -11.37
CA ALA A 478 -21.07 -13.84 -10.13
C ALA A 478 -21.51 -12.54 -9.42
N GLY A 479 -20.81 -11.43 -9.66
CA GLY A 479 -21.01 -10.16 -8.94
C GLY A 479 -21.47 -8.97 -9.78
N ALA A 480 -21.52 -9.12 -11.11
CA ALA A 480 -21.95 -8.10 -12.03
C ALA A 480 -23.45 -8.17 -12.30
N GLY A 481 -24.06 -7.00 -12.48
CA GLY A 481 -25.42 -6.89 -12.97
C GLY A 481 -25.53 -5.69 -13.91
N PHE A 482 -26.31 -5.82 -14.98
CA PHE A 482 -26.69 -4.71 -15.84
C PHE A 482 -27.96 -4.05 -15.31
N VAL A 483 -27.96 -2.72 -15.23
CA VAL A 483 -29.19 -1.94 -15.05
C VAL A 483 -29.62 -1.51 -16.46
N VAL A 484 -30.78 -2.00 -16.88
CA VAL A 484 -31.32 -1.75 -18.23
C VAL A 484 -31.88 -0.33 -18.26
N ALA A 485 -31.37 0.48 -19.18
CA ALA A 485 -31.93 1.79 -19.48
C ALA A 485 -32.51 1.87 -20.91
N ASN A 486 -31.91 1.18 -21.89
CA ASN A 486 -32.18 1.42 -23.32
C ASN A 486 -32.41 0.15 -24.18
N GLY A 487 -32.69 -1.02 -23.60
CA GLY A 487 -33.07 -2.22 -24.37
C GLY A 487 -31.97 -2.95 -25.18
N GLU A 488 -30.76 -2.39 -25.34
CA GLU A 488 -29.66 -3.01 -26.10
C GLU A 488 -28.82 -4.04 -25.30
N ILE A 489 -29.48 -4.99 -24.63
CA ILE A 489 -28.78 -6.05 -23.88
C ILE A 489 -29.27 -7.41 -24.36
N ASP A 490 -28.33 -8.23 -24.85
CA ASP A 490 -28.56 -9.64 -25.09
C ASP A 490 -28.70 -10.38 -23.74
N LEU A 491 -29.91 -10.83 -23.48
CA LEU A 491 -30.32 -11.53 -22.26
C LEU A 491 -29.63 -12.88 -22.07
N TRP A 492 -29.21 -13.50 -23.16
CA TRP A 492 -28.67 -14.87 -23.14
C TRP A 492 -27.17 -14.90 -22.88
N THR A 493 -26.45 -13.83 -23.24
CA THR A 493 -24.99 -13.77 -23.16
C THR A 493 -24.46 -12.85 -22.05
N LYS A 494 -25.30 -12.00 -21.44
CA LYS A 494 -24.87 -10.99 -20.47
C LYS A 494 -25.48 -11.19 -19.07
N PRO A 495 -24.69 -11.08 -17.98
CA PRO A 495 -25.19 -11.24 -16.60
C PRO A 495 -26.11 -10.10 -16.17
N TRP A 496 -27.43 -10.27 -16.29
CA TRP A 496 -28.42 -9.21 -16.05
C TRP A 496 -28.56 -8.85 -14.56
N ILE A 497 -29.19 -9.68 -13.72
CA ILE A 497 -29.18 -9.53 -12.25
C ILE A 497 -29.17 -10.92 -11.61
N PRO A 498 -28.01 -11.45 -11.21
CA PRO A 498 -27.88 -12.81 -10.69
C PRO A 498 -28.65 -13.09 -9.38
N TRP A 499 -29.19 -12.06 -8.71
CA TRP A 499 -29.71 -12.14 -7.34
C TRP A 499 -31.12 -11.54 -7.13
N LYS A 500 -31.87 -11.22 -8.19
CA LYS A 500 -33.28 -10.78 -8.11
C LYS A 500 -34.18 -11.65 -8.98
N SER A 501 -35.38 -11.95 -8.50
CA SER A 501 -36.42 -12.58 -9.34
C SER A 501 -37.04 -11.56 -10.30
N ILE A 502 -37.63 -12.03 -11.41
CA ILE A 502 -38.33 -11.20 -12.40
C ILE A 502 -39.44 -10.35 -11.76
N GLN A 503 -40.09 -10.85 -10.69
CA GLN A 503 -41.08 -10.09 -9.92
C GLN A 503 -40.46 -8.85 -9.24
N GLN A 504 -39.29 -8.99 -8.60
CA GLN A 504 -38.60 -7.91 -7.85
C GLN A 504 -37.99 -6.81 -8.74
N LEU A 505 -38.06 -6.98 -10.06
CA LEU A 505 -37.61 -6.03 -11.05
C LEU A 505 -38.71 -5.10 -11.54
N LYS A 506 -39.98 -5.54 -11.49
CA LYS A 506 -41.12 -4.72 -11.93
C LYS A 506 -41.39 -3.51 -11.02
N ASP A 507 -40.99 -3.59 -9.75
CA ASP A 507 -41.35 -2.60 -8.74
C ASP A 507 -40.30 -1.49 -8.50
N GLY A 508 -39.24 -1.39 -9.30
CA GLY A 508 -38.19 -0.40 -9.02
C GLY A 508 -37.26 -0.07 -10.18
N PHE A 509 -37.66 0.87 -11.03
CA PHE A 509 -36.77 1.51 -11.99
C PHE A 509 -37.00 3.02 -12.09
N HIS A 510 -36.07 3.78 -11.52
CA HIS A 510 -35.65 5.09 -12.03
C HIS A 510 -34.16 5.30 -11.67
N CYS A 511 -33.23 5.14 -12.63
CA CYS A 511 -31.86 5.74 -12.63
C CYS A 511 -30.95 5.14 -13.73
N ASN A 512 -30.18 6.00 -14.42
CA ASN A 512 -29.36 5.76 -15.63
C ASN A 512 -27.87 5.40 -15.38
N ARG A 513 -27.48 4.26 -14.77
CA ARG A 513 -26.04 3.81 -14.75
C ARG A 513 -25.82 2.29 -14.64
N ILE A 514 -24.76 1.78 -15.29
CA ILE A 514 -24.22 0.41 -15.09
C ILE A 514 -23.53 0.34 -13.72
N HIS A 515 -23.99 -0.55 -12.83
CA HIS A 515 -23.42 -0.73 -11.50
C HIS A 515 -22.66 -2.05 -11.38
N ALA A 516 -21.44 -1.97 -10.87
CA ALA A 516 -20.77 -3.12 -10.31
C ALA A 516 -20.93 -3.12 -8.77
N PHE A 517 -21.09 -4.33 -8.22
CA PHE A 517 -20.90 -4.74 -6.83
C PHE A 517 -22.09 -4.76 -5.86
N ASN A 518 -22.33 -6.00 -5.40
CA ASN A 518 -22.93 -6.50 -4.14
C ASN A 518 -24.47 -6.57 -4.07
N LYS A 519 -24.98 -7.49 -3.21
CA LYS A 519 -26.38 -7.55 -2.73
C LYS A 519 -26.92 -6.18 -2.22
N LYS A 520 -26.01 -5.23 -1.95
CA LYS A 520 -26.28 -3.78 -1.89
C LYS A 520 -25.40 -3.08 -2.93
N PRO A 521 -25.98 -2.47 -3.99
CA PRO A 521 -25.21 -1.80 -5.03
C PRO A 521 -24.27 -0.75 -4.41
N THR A 522 -23.03 -0.69 -4.88
CA THR A 522 -22.20 0.47 -4.56
C THR A 522 -22.87 1.72 -5.12
N LYS A 523 -23.02 2.76 -4.30
CA LYS A 523 -23.66 4.04 -4.71
C LYS A 523 -23.03 4.64 -5.98
N SER A 524 -21.78 4.28 -6.30
CA SER A 524 -21.03 4.78 -7.46
C SER A 524 -20.99 3.83 -8.67
N GLY A 525 -21.33 2.54 -8.51
CA GLY A 525 -21.22 1.54 -9.58
C GLY A 525 -19.79 1.12 -9.95
N ASN A 526 -18.78 1.56 -9.19
CA ASN A 526 -17.36 1.34 -9.51
C ASN A 526 -16.80 0.05 -8.91
N PHE A 527 -15.84 -0.56 -9.63
CA PHE A 527 -15.13 -1.74 -9.13
C PHE A 527 -14.28 -1.46 -7.92
N SER A 528 -14.49 -2.27 -6.86
CA SER A 528 -13.64 -2.28 -5.67
C SER A 528 -13.08 -3.68 -5.43
N VAL A 529 -11.75 -3.78 -5.39
CA VAL A 529 -11.03 -5.01 -5.03
C VAL A 529 -11.48 -5.53 -3.67
N LYS A 530 -11.77 -4.63 -2.72
CA LYS A 530 -12.29 -5.00 -1.41
C LYS A 530 -13.63 -5.74 -1.54
N SER A 531 -14.55 -5.21 -2.34
CA SER A 531 -15.86 -5.84 -2.57
C SER A 531 -15.74 -7.17 -3.30
N ALA A 532 -14.92 -7.22 -4.37
CA ALA A 532 -14.66 -8.45 -5.12
C ALA A 532 -14.05 -9.55 -4.23
N TYR A 533 -13.09 -9.19 -3.37
CA TYR A 533 -12.49 -10.11 -2.41
C TYR A 533 -13.53 -10.68 -1.44
N TRP A 534 -14.36 -9.83 -0.83
CA TRP A 534 -15.35 -10.31 0.14
C TRP A 534 -16.45 -11.15 -0.52
N LEU A 535 -16.86 -10.82 -1.75
CA LEU A 535 -17.81 -11.61 -2.52
C LEU A 535 -17.24 -13.00 -2.83
N TYR A 536 -15.99 -13.07 -3.30
CA TYR A 536 -15.32 -14.34 -3.62
C TYR A 536 -15.24 -15.28 -2.42
N GLN A 537 -15.25 -14.71 -1.21
CA GLN A 537 -15.06 -15.43 0.03
C GLN A 537 -16.34 -15.62 0.85
N GLU A 538 -17.48 -15.06 0.43
CA GLU A 538 -18.74 -15.04 1.19
C GLU A 538 -19.15 -16.46 1.62
N LYS A 539 -19.03 -17.45 0.72
CA LYS A 539 -19.35 -18.86 0.99
C LYS A 539 -18.51 -19.49 2.11
N ARG A 540 -17.36 -18.91 2.46
CA ARG A 540 -16.43 -19.42 3.48
C ARG A 540 -16.60 -18.70 4.83
N PHE A 541 -17.48 -17.70 4.91
CA PHE A 541 -17.65 -16.90 6.12
C PHE A 541 -18.75 -17.46 7.01
N SER A 542 -18.50 -17.42 8.31
CA SER A 542 -19.54 -17.61 9.31
C SER A 542 -20.59 -16.50 9.19
N ALA A 543 -21.82 -16.79 9.59
CA ALA A 543 -22.88 -15.79 9.61
C ALA A 543 -22.47 -14.59 10.49
N PRO A 544 -22.72 -13.34 10.03
CA PRO A 544 -22.37 -12.16 10.81
C PRO A 544 -23.29 -12.07 12.03
N THR A 545 -22.71 -11.97 13.23
CA THR A 545 -23.48 -11.82 14.48
C THR A 545 -23.41 -10.38 15.00
N PRO A 546 -24.45 -9.90 15.72
CA PRO A 546 -24.49 -8.52 16.24
C PRO A 546 -23.32 -8.20 17.18
N ILE A 547 -22.93 -9.15 18.04
CA ILE A 547 -21.85 -9.01 19.01
C ILE A 547 -20.54 -8.54 18.36
N TRP A 548 -20.11 -9.19 17.28
CA TRP A 548 -18.86 -8.83 16.61
C TRP A 548 -18.90 -7.43 16.01
N LYS A 549 -20.05 -7.00 15.48
CA LYS A 549 -20.23 -5.63 14.99
C LYS A 549 -20.19 -4.62 16.13
N LYS A 550 -20.80 -4.93 17.28
CA LYS A 550 -20.81 -4.05 18.46
C LYS A 550 -19.44 -3.96 19.11
N GLN A 551 -18.72 -5.07 19.28
CA GLN A 551 -17.39 -5.11 19.89
C GLN A 551 -16.40 -4.19 19.18
N TRP A 552 -16.27 -4.30 17.85
CA TRP A 552 -15.30 -3.50 17.11
C TRP A 552 -15.70 -2.03 16.94
N LYS A 553 -16.91 -1.65 17.36
CA LYS A 553 -17.39 -0.25 17.40
C LYS A 553 -17.14 0.44 18.75
N GLN A 554 -16.72 -0.29 19.78
CA GLN A 554 -16.44 0.30 21.08
C GLN A 554 -15.25 1.27 20.98
N LYS A 555 -15.39 2.47 21.54
CA LYS A 555 -14.36 3.51 21.55
C LYS A 555 -13.30 3.22 22.63
N MET A 556 -12.44 2.24 22.39
CA MET A 556 -11.40 1.84 23.35
C MET A 556 -10.07 1.57 22.67
N HIS A 557 -9.01 1.52 23.46
CA HIS A 557 -7.67 1.25 22.98
C HIS A 557 -7.60 -0.09 22.21
N PRO A 558 -6.92 -0.18 21.04
CA PRO A 558 -6.88 -1.39 20.22
C PRO A 558 -6.38 -2.64 20.93
N ARG A 559 -5.49 -2.49 21.93
CA ARG A 559 -5.01 -3.57 22.79
C ARG A 559 -6.14 -4.25 23.55
N LEU A 560 -6.98 -3.46 24.22
CA LEU A 560 -8.12 -3.95 25.00
C LEU A 560 -9.17 -4.58 24.06
N SER A 561 -9.48 -3.92 22.96
CA SER A 561 -10.42 -4.44 21.96
C SER A 561 -10.00 -5.81 21.41
N LEU A 562 -8.70 -5.98 21.13
CA LEU A 562 -8.15 -7.26 20.67
C LEU A 562 -8.09 -8.30 21.80
N PHE A 563 -7.79 -7.90 23.04
CA PHE A 563 -7.82 -8.84 24.16
C PHE A 563 -9.22 -9.39 24.40
N MET A 564 -10.24 -8.51 24.42
CA MET A 564 -11.64 -8.93 24.49
C MET A 564 -12.03 -9.82 23.31
N TRP A 565 -11.55 -9.52 22.09
CA TRP A 565 -11.73 -10.41 20.94
C TRP A 565 -11.20 -11.81 21.22
N LYS A 566 -10.05 -11.96 21.89
CA LYS A 566 -9.47 -13.28 22.18
C LYS A 566 -10.30 -14.08 23.18
N ILE A 567 -10.92 -13.41 24.15
CA ILE A 567 -11.86 -14.02 25.10
C ILE A 567 -13.09 -14.53 24.32
N LEU A 568 -13.75 -13.65 23.58
CA LEU A 568 -14.99 -13.98 22.85
C LEU A 568 -14.75 -14.99 21.72
N ALA A 569 -13.57 -14.95 21.09
CA ALA A 569 -13.17 -15.89 20.05
C ALA A 569 -12.67 -17.23 20.63
N ASP A 570 -12.65 -17.36 21.96
CA ASP A 570 -12.20 -18.53 22.69
C ASP A 570 -10.81 -19.01 22.23
N CYS A 571 -9.89 -18.03 22.09
CA CYS A 571 -8.54 -18.25 21.58
C CYS A 571 -7.46 -17.79 22.58
N LEU A 572 -7.80 -17.83 23.86
CA LEU A 572 -6.83 -17.83 24.96
C LEU A 572 -6.39 -19.28 25.25
N PRO A 573 -5.10 -19.54 25.55
CA PRO A 573 -4.58 -20.88 25.85
C PRO A 573 -4.97 -21.33 27.26
N THR A 574 -6.28 -21.46 27.49
CA THR A 574 -6.84 -22.08 28.70
C THR A 574 -6.49 -23.57 28.74
N LEU A 575 -6.45 -24.19 29.91
CA LEU A 575 -6.11 -25.63 30.03
C LEU A 575 -7.14 -26.50 29.31
N GLY A 576 -8.42 -26.13 29.34
CA GLY A 576 -9.46 -26.78 28.53
C GLY A 576 -9.13 -26.75 27.04
N LYS A 577 -8.65 -25.62 26.52
CA LYS A 577 -8.22 -25.50 25.11
C LYS A 577 -6.91 -26.20 24.79
N LEU A 578 -5.99 -26.28 25.75
CA LEU A 578 -4.72 -26.98 25.59
C LEU A 578 -4.83 -28.48 25.84
N SER A 579 -6.04 -29.03 26.03
CA SER A 579 -6.28 -30.46 26.26
C SER A 579 -5.68 -31.37 25.19
N PHE A 580 -5.58 -30.91 23.94
CA PHE A 580 -4.93 -31.64 22.85
C PHE A 580 -3.42 -31.85 23.03
N LEU A 581 -2.79 -31.15 23.99
CA LEU A 581 -1.40 -31.36 24.39
C LEU A 581 -1.26 -32.47 25.45
N ASN A 582 -2.32 -33.24 25.74
CA ASN A 582 -2.35 -34.27 26.78
C ASN A 582 -1.89 -33.78 28.15
N LEU A 583 -2.32 -32.57 28.54
CA LEU A 583 -2.08 -32.07 29.89
C LEU A 583 -2.88 -32.90 30.90
N ALA A 584 -2.20 -33.41 31.92
CA ALA A 584 -2.78 -34.27 32.96
C ALA A 584 -3.79 -33.54 33.85
N ASP A 585 -3.54 -32.25 34.14
CA ASP A 585 -4.44 -31.41 34.93
C ASP A 585 -5.04 -30.28 34.08
N ARG A 586 -6.37 -30.15 34.17
CA ARG A 586 -7.18 -29.13 33.48
C ARG A 586 -7.85 -28.16 34.44
N SER A 587 -7.53 -28.25 35.71
CA SER A 587 -8.08 -27.46 36.79
C SER A 587 -7.50 -26.05 36.78
N CYS A 588 -8.35 -25.07 37.02
CA CYS A 588 -8.01 -23.67 37.11
C CYS A 588 -7.07 -23.47 38.29
N VAL A 589 -5.87 -22.95 38.01
CA VAL A 589 -4.84 -22.70 39.02
C VAL A 589 -5.30 -21.70 40.10
N LEU A 590 -6.37 -20.96 39.83
CA LEU A 590 -6.92 -19.96 40.76
C LEU A 590 -7.98 -20.52 41.73
N CYS A 591 -8.71 -21.58 41.36
CA CYS A 591 -9.84 -22.06 42.17
C CYS A 591 -10.08 -23.59 42.16
N GLY A 592 -9.35 -24.35 41.35
CA GLY A 592 -9.44 -25.81 41.29
C GLY A 592 -10.53 -26.39 40.39
N GLU A 593 -11.44 -25.58 39.83
CA GLU A 593 -12.48 -26.08 38.89
C GLU A 593 -11.97 -26.20 37.45
N LEU A 594 -12.69 -26.89 36.55
CA LEU A 594 -12.29 -27.01 35.14
C LEU A 594 -12.11 -25.64 34.44
N GLU A 595 -10.94 -25.42 33.83
CA GLU A 595 -10.58 -24.14 33.23
C GLU A 595 -11.01 -24.02 31.75
N ASP A 596 -11.98 -23.16 31.49
CA ASP A 596 -12.30 -22.64 30.15
C ASP A 596 -12.46 -21.11 30.15
N ALA A 597 -12.68 -20.51 28.98
CA ALA A 597 -12.81 -19.06 28.87
C ALA A 597 -14.02 -18.51 29.63
N TYR A 598 -15.15 -19.25 29.68
CA TYR A 598 -16.34 -18.81 30.39
C TYR A 598 -16.15 -18.92 31.91
N HIS A 599 -15.50 -19.98 32.38
CA HIS A 599 -15.14 -20.16 33.78
C HIS A 599 -14.28 -19.01 34.28
N LEU A 600 -13.19 -18.68 33.57
CA LEU A 600 -12.31 -17.56 33.94
C LEU A 600 -13.07 -16.23 33.99
N VAL A 601 -14.06 -16.04 33.10
CA VAL A 601 -14.81 -14.79 32.98
C VAL A 601 -15.90 -14.64 34.04
N ALA A 602 -16.61 -15.72 34.39
CA ALA A 602 -17.85 -15.63 35.18
C ALA A 602 -17.98 -16.63 36.35
N LYS A 603 -17.30 -17.79 36.31
CA LYS A 603 -17.49 -18.83 37.33
C LYS A 603 -16.41 -18.87 38.41
N CYS A 604 -15.17 -18.54 38.05
CA CYS A 604 -14.02 -18.58 38.95
C CYS A 604 -14.30 -17.76 40.23
N SER A 605 -14.14 -18.40 41.39
CA SER A 605 -14.40 -17.79 42.70
C SER A 605 -13.56 -16.52 42.91
N LEU A 606 -12.30 -16.54 42.44
CA LEU A 606 -11.42 -15.37 42.47
C LEU A 606 -11.94 -14.22 41.60
N THR A 607 -12.36 -14.52 40.37
CA THR A 607 -12.94 -13.53 39.46
C THR A 607 -14.19 -12.90 40.09
N ARG A 608 -15.05 -13.69 40.73
CA ARG A 608 -16.24 -13.19 41.44
C ARG A 608 -15.86 -12.29 42.62
N GLY A 609 -14.85 -12.67 43.39
CA GLY A 609 -14.32 -11.85 44.48
C GLY A 609 -13.78 -10.49 44.02
N LEU A 610 -13.07 -10.45 42.88
CA LEU A 610 -12.57 -9.18 42.29
C LEU A 610 -13.71 -8.27 41.83
N TRP A 611 -14.75 -8.83 41.20
CA TRP A 611 -15.91 -8.06 40.77
C TRP A 611 -16.71 -7.51 41.95
N PHE A 612 -16.90 -8.31 43.01
CA PHE A 612 -17.57 -7.87 44.23
C PHE A 612 -16.79 -6.78 44.97
N LYS A 613 -15.44 -6.87 45.00
CA LYS A 613 -14.56 -5.86 45.61
C LYS A 613 -14.41 -4.58 44.76
N SER A 614 -14.74 -4.64 43.47
CA SER A 614 -14.65 -3.48 42.58
C SER A 614 -15.59 -2.34 42.96
N ALA A 615 -15.32 -1.14 42.44
CA ALA A 615 -16.16 0.03 42.66
C ALA A 615 -17.63 -0.17 42.22
N TRP A 616 -17.89 -1.13 41.33
CA TRP A 616 -19.24 -1.46 40.85
C TRP A 616 -19.91 -2.61 41.62
N GLY A 617 -19.20 -3.31 42.51
CA GLY A 617 -19.77 -4.32 43.42
C GLY A 617 -20.55 -5.45 42.73
N LEU A 618 -20.17 -5.84 41.51
CA LEU A 618 -20.98 -6.73 40.67
C LEU A 618 -20.96 -8.18 41.17
N ARG A 619 -22.15 -8.74 41.40
CA ARG A 619 -22.36 -10.16 41.69
C ARG A 619 -22.55 -10.95 40.39
N LEU A 620 -21.45 -11.47 39.83
CA LEU A 620 -21.50 -12.18 38.54
C LEU A 620 -22.40 -13.43 38.55
N ASP A 621 -22.62 -14.03 39.71
CA ASP A 621 -23.53 -15.16 39.96
C ASP A 621 -25.01 -14.82 39.72
N SER A 622 -25.38 -13.54 39.79
CA SER A 622 -26.75 -13.10 39.47
C SER A 622 -27.06 -13.09 37.96
N PHE A 623 -26.03 -13.15 37.11
CA PHE A 623 -26.21 -13.15 35.65
C PHE A 623 -26.42 -14.57 35.12
N GLN A 624 -27.51 -14.76 34.36
CA GLN A 624 -27.83 -16.05 33.74
C GLN A 624 -27.14 -16.26 32.39
N TRP A 625 -25.83 -16.04 32.30
CA TRP A 625 -25.07 -16.32 31.08
C TRP A 625 -24.89 -17.83 30.88
N ARG A 626 -25.05 -18.31 29.65
CA ARG A 626 -24.83 -19.74 29.31
C ARG A 626 -23.43 -19.97 28.79
N ASN A 627 -22.82 -18.96 28.17
CA ASN A 627 -21.50 -19.03 27.55
C ASN A 627 -20.82 -17.65 27.50
N VAL A 628 -19.57 -17.62 27.01
CA VAL A 628 -18.76 -16.40 26.90
C VAL A 628 -19.32 -15.35 25.93
N MET A 629 -20.14 -15.74 24.95
CA MET A 629 -20.78 -14.81 24.02
C MET A 629 -21.93 -14.04 24.68
N ASP A 630 -22.66 -14.66 25.60
CA ASP A 630 -23.71 -13.97 26.38
C ASP A 630 -23.10 -12.87 27.26
N PHE A 631 -21.97 -13.18 27.90
CA PHE A 631 -21.14 -12.18 28.60
C PHE A 631 -20.72 -11.05 27.65
N GLY A 632 -20.26 -11.38 26.45
CA GLY A 632 -19.84 -10.38 25.47
C GLY A 632 -20.97 -9.49 24.99
N LEU A 633 -22.19 -10.03 24.82
CA LEU A 633 -23.37 -9.23 24.49
C LEU A 633 -23.68 -8.21 25.60
N TRP A 634 -23.74 -8.68 26.85
CA TRP A 634 -23.90 -7.81 28.02
C TRP A 634 -22.83 -6.70 28.05
N TRP A 635 -21.55 -7.07 27.92
CA TRP A 635 -20.45 -6.11 27.93
C TRP A 635 -20.57 -5.06 26.81
N THR A 636 -20.98 -5.46 25.60
CA THR A 636 -21.16 -4.50 24.50
C THR A 636 -22.32 -3.52 24.71
N GLU A 637 -23.27 -3.84 25.59
CA GLU A 637 -24.49 -3.08 25.87
C GLU A 637 -24.37 -2.16 27.08
N LEU A 638 -23.29 -2.28 27.85
CA LEU A 638 -22.99 -1.35 28.95
C LEU A 638 -23.01 0.11 28.46
N GLY A 639 -23.62 1.00 29.24
CA GLY A 639 -23.62 2.44 28.95
C GLY A 639 -22.31 3.12 29.38
N ASP A 640 -21.78 2.69 30.52
CA ASP A 640 -20.58 3.22 31.16
C ASP A 640 -19.30 2.74 30.45
N MET A 641 -18.48 3.69 29.98
CA MET A 641 -17.22 3.42 29.28
C MET A 641 -16.09 3.04 30.23
N ASP A 642 -16.06 3.59 31.44
CA ASP A 642 -15.05 3.27 32.44
C ASP A 642 -15.26 1.84 32.94
N LEU A 643 -16.53 1.47 33.16
CA LEU A 643 -16.89 0.08 33.44
C LEU A 643 -16.45 -0.84 32.30
N LYS A 644 -16.69 -0.48 31.03
CA LYS A 644 -16.25 -1.31 29.89
C LYS A 644 -14.75 -1.51 29.84
N ILE A 645 -13.96 -0.47 30.09
CA ILE A 645 -12.50 -0.54 30.11
C ILE A 645 -12.07 -1.42 31.28
N PHE A 646 -12.62 -1.17 32.47
CA PHE A 646 -12.35 -1.92 33.68
C PHE A 646 -12.63 -3.42 33.52
N VAL A 647 -13.75 -3.78 32.85
CA VAL A 647 -14.06 -5.18 32.50
C VAL A 647 -12.88 -5.83 31.77
N VAL A 648 -12.36 -5.19 30.72
CA VAL A 648 -11.25 -5.78 29.94
C VAL A 648 -9.96 -5.83 30.76
N CYS A 649 -9.68 -4.79 31.55
CA CYS A 649 -8.49 -4.70 32.40
C CYS A 649 -8.47 -5.79 33.47
N ILE A 650 -9.60 -6.07 34.14
CA ILE A 650 -9.71 -7.19 35.09
C ILE A 650 -9.27 -8.50 34.42
N TYR A 651 -9.80 -8.81 33.24
CA TYR A 651 -9.47 -10.06 32.58
C TYR A 651 -8.04 -10.09 32.03
N GLU A 652 -7.47 -8.96 31.61
CA GLU A 652 -6.06 -8.90 31.21
C GLU A 652 -5.14 -9.18 32.40
N VAL A 653 -5.42 -8.59 33.56
CA VAL A 653 -4.66 -8.76 34.81
C VAL A 653 -4.84 -10.18 35.37
N LEU A 654 -6.07 -10.69 35.43
CA LEU A 654 -6.35 -12.08 35.80
C LEU A 654 -5.60 -13.06 34.91
N TRP A 655 -5.60 -12.81 33.60
CA TRP A 655 -4.87 -13.64 32.64
C TRP A 655 -3.35 -13.60 32.87
N TYR A 656 -2.80 -12.43 33.21
CA TYR A 656 -1.40 -12.28 33.58
C TYR A 656 -1.06 -13.07 34.85
N TRP A 657 -1.80 -12.86 35.94
CA TRP A 657 -1.56 -13.51 37.23
C TRP A 657 -1.73 -15.03 37.14
N ARG A 658 -2.79 -15.50 36.48
CA ARG A 658 -2.97 -16.93 36.22
C ARG A 658 -1.75 -17.57 35.55
N ASN A 659 -1.17 -16.91 34.55
CA ASN A 659 0.02 -17.43 33.86
C ASN A 659 1.29 -17.32 34.71
N SER A 660 1.41 -16.27 35.53
CA SER A 660 2.53 -16.11 36.48
C SER A 660 2.52 -17.17 37.57
N ILE A 661 1.35 -17.49 38.13
CA ILE A 661 1.20 -18.55 39.13
C ILE A 661 1.55 -19.91 38.51
N ARG A 662 0.99 -20.20 37.33
CA ARG A 662 1.24 -21.48 36.64
C ARG A 662 2.70 -21.68 36.22
N ASN A 663 3.32 -20.67 35.61
CA ASN A 663 4.62 -20.85 34.96
C ASN A 663 5.80 -20.47 35.87
N ASN A 664 5.58 -19.59 36.86
CA ASN A 664 6.63 -19.04 37.72
C ASN A 664 6.40 -19.33 39.21
N ASN A 665 5.37 -20.11 39.58
CA ASN A 665 4.99 -20.40 40.97
C ASN A 665 4.90 -19.15 41.87
N LYS A 666 4.47 -18.02 41.29
CA LYS A 666 4.41 -16.74 42.00
C LYS A 666 3.34 -16.80 43.09
N GLN A 667 3.69 -16.43 44.31
CA GLN A 667 2.72 -16.19 45.38
C GLN A 667 1.84 -14.99 45.04
N TRP A 668 0.59 -15.01 45.50
CA TRP A 668 -0.40 -14.00 45.15
C TRP A 668 -1.37 -13.75 46.29
N THR A 669 -1.85 -12.51 46.42
CA THR A 669 -2.98 -12.16 47.26
C THR A 669 -4.07 -11.47 46.44
N LEU A 670 -5.32 -11.51 46.92
CA LEU A 670 -6.44 -10.82 46.25
C LEU A 670 -6.20 -9.31 46.18
N GLU A 671 -5.53 -8.73 47.17
CA GLU A 671 -5.25 -7.29 47.26
C GLU A 671 -4.26 -6.83 46.18
N GLU A 672 -3.19 -7.60 45.95
CA GLU A 672 -2.23 -7.32 44.89
C GLU A 672 -2.88 -7.36 43.51
N ILE A 673 -3.65 -8.42 43.21
CA ILE A 673 -4.34 -8.56 41.93
C ILE A 673 -5.35 -7.43 41.73
N PHE A 674 -6.07 -7.04 42.79
CA PHE A 674 -7.01 -5.93 42.72
C PHE A 674 -6.32 -4.58 42.47
N LYS A 675 -5.21 -4.32 43.16
CA LYS A 675 -4.38 -3.11 42.95
C LYS A 675 -3.88 -3.01 41.51
N ASP A 676 -3.46 -4.13 40.92
CA ASP A 676 -3.06 -4.18 39.51
C ASP A 676 -4.24 -3.89 38.57
N CYS A 677 -5.43 -4.43 38.85
CA CYS A 677 -6.64 -4.15 38.07
C CYS A 677 -6.99 -2.65 38.07
N THR A 678 -7.00 -2.01 39.24
CA THR A 678 -7.31 -0.57 39.37
C THR A 678 -6.27 0.30 38.69
N LYS A 679 -4.99 -0.01 38.88
CA LYS A 679 -3.89 0.68 38.22
C LYS A 679 -4.01 0.58 36.70
N ARG A 680 -4.25 -0.63 36.19
CA ARG A 680 -4.36 -0.88 34.75
C ARG A 680 -5.57 -0.19 34.13
N ALA A 681 -6.69 -0.12 34.85
CA ALA A 681 -7.86 0.61 34.40
C ALA A 681 -7.60 2.10 34.35
N PHE A 682 -6.94 2.65 35.38
CA PHE A 682 -6.54 4.07 35.43
C PHE A 682 -5.66 4.45 34.23
N GLU A 683 -4.65 3.64 33.88
CA GLU A 683 -3.79 3.88 32.71
C GLU A 683 -4.57 4.06 31.39
N PHE A 684 -5.67 3.32 31.21
CA PHE A 684 -6.50 3.38 30.00
C PHE A 684 -7.66 4.37 30.09
N SER A 685 -8.17 4.66 31.30
CA SER A 685 -9.20 5.67 31.53
C SER A 685 -8.65 7.10 31.55
N SER A 686 -7.36 7.28 31.85
CA SER A 686 -6.63 8.57 31.76
C SER A 686 -6.10 8.86 30.36
N ASN A 687 -6.15 7.86 29.45
CA ASN A 687 -5.85 7.99 28.02
C ASN A 687 -7.07 7.75 27.11
N PRO A 688 -8.27 8.29 27.38
CA PRO A 688 -9.42 8.07 26.53
C PRO A 688 -9.39 9.14 25.43
N THR A 689 -8.79 8.81 24.28
CA THR A 689 -9.23 9.41 23.00
C THR A 689 -9.13 10.94 22.82
N ASP A 690 -8.23 11.66 23.48
CA ASP A 690 -7.77 12.97 22.98
C ASP A 690 -6.75 12.75 21.85
N LEU A 691 -7.27 12.35 20.69
CA LEU A 691 -6.52 12.26 19.44
C LEU A 691 -6.84 13.42 18.49
N GLU A 692 -7.18 14.57 19.06
CA GLU A 692 -7.05 15.89 18.42
C GLU A 692 -6.35 16.87 19.36
N GLY A 693 -5.01 16.90 19.28
CA GLY A 693 -4.22 18.06 19.71
C GLY A 693 -3.52 17.95 21.07
N THR A 694 -2.27 18.44 21.09
CA THR A 694 -1.41 18.76 22.25
C THR A 694 -0.91 17.58 23.09
N ILE A 695 0.27 17.08 22.72
CA ILE A 695 1.23 16.55 23.70
C ILE A 695 1.89 17.78 24.33
N ASN A 696 1.66 18.02 25.62
CA ASN A 696 2.43 18.99 26.40
C ASN A 696 3.85 18.43 26.60
N GLU A 697 4.85 19.26 26.33
CA GLU A 697 6.28 18.90 26.38
C GLU A 697 6.88 18.96 27.79
N ASP A 698 6.11 19.29 28.81
CA ASP A 698 6.69 19.57 30.13
C ASP A 698 6.53 18.39 31.08
N ILE A 699 7.61 17.61 31.18
CA ILE A 699 8.31 17.17 32.41
C ILE A 699 9.15 15.93 32.02
N ILE A 700 10.41 16.16 31.65
CA ILE A 700 11.44 15.13 31.53
C ILE A 700 12.53 15.48 32.54
N THR A 701 12.58 14.74 33.65
CA THR A 701 13.81 14.62 34.44
C THR A 701 14.38 13.21 34.20
N THR A 702 15.54 13.16 33.54
CA THR A 702 16.34 11.96 33.35
C THR A 702 16.89 11.46 34.69
N PRO A 703 16.77 10.16 35.04
CA PRO A 703 17.52 9.61 36.16
C PRO A 703 19.00 9.50 35.79
N SER A 704 19.88 9.92 36.72
CA SER A 704 21.33 9.81 36.63
C SER A 704 21.77 8.35 36.44
N THR A 705 22.69 8.17 35.51
CA THR A 705 23.36 6.90 35.17
C THR A 705 24.23 6.40 36.30
N ASP A 706 23.79 5.40 37.05
CA ASP A 706 24.69 4.50 37.77
C ASP A 706 23.99 3.20 38.20
N THR A 707 23.86 2.26 37.28
CA THR A 707 23.88 0.81 37.57
C THR A 707 24.10 0.05 36.26
N LYS A 708 25.21 -0.70 36.15
CA LYS A 708 25.44 -1.67 35.06
C LYS A 708 24.48 -2.85 35.22
N GLY A 709 23.28 -2.72 34.65
CA GLY A 709 22.29 -3.79 34.50
C GLY A 709 21.58 -3.69 33.15
N TYR A 710 21.25 -4.82 32.53
CA TYR A 710 20.44 -4.83 31.31
C TYR A 710 18.98 -4.52 31.66
N HIS A 711 18.45 -3.37 31.22
CA HIS A 711 17.04 -3.02 31.40
C HIS A 711 16.18 -3.53 30.22
N VAL A 712 15.06 -4.19 30.53
CA VAL A 712 14.11 -4.69 29.53
C VAL A 712 12.97 -3.69 29.34
N PHE A 713 12.91 -3.04 28.18
CA PHE A 713 11.82 -2.12 27.83
C PHE A 713 10.63 -2.88 27.20
N GLN A 714 9.41 -2.52 27.59
CA GLN A 714 8.20 -2.95 26.87
C GLN A 714 7.79 -1.86 25.88
N VAL A 715 7.34 -2.29 24.70
CA VAL A 715 7.04 -1.37 23.59
C VAL A 715 5.56 -1.49 23.24
N ASP A 716 4.80 -0.40 23.45
CA ASP A 716 3.40 -0.31 23.04
C ASP A 716 3.26 0.57 21.80
N ALA A 717 2.27 0.25 20.96
CA ALA A 717 2.04 0.93 19.68
C ALA A 717 0.59 1.41 19.57
N LEU A 718 0.41 2.71 19.35
CA LEU A 718 -0.88 3.34 19.10
C LEU A 718 -1.04 3.63 17.61
N VAL A 719 -2.24 3.38 17.07
CA VAL A 719 -2.57 3.64 15.67
C VAL A 719 -3.71 4.63 15.62
N ALA A 720 -3.39 5.87 15.27
CA ALA A 720 -4.35 6.90 14.92
C ALA A 720 -4.29 7.12 13.40
N VAL A 721 -5.37 7.63 12.81
CA VAL A 721 -5.51 7.79 11.35
C VAL A 721 -4.28 8.50 10.75
N GLY A 722 -3.40 7.73 10.09
CA GLY A 722 -2.20 8.23 9.39
C GLY A 722 -0.87 8.16 10.15
N SER A 723 -0.83 7.72 11.41
CA SER A 723 0.39 7.70 12.25
C SER A 723 0.47 6.46 13.14
N VAL A 724 1.67 5.89 13.29
CA VAL A 724 1.95 4.85 14.30
C VAL A 724 2.96 5.40 15.29
N GLY A 725 2.53 5.60 16.54
CA GLY A 725 3.43 5.95 17.64
C GLY A 725 3.92 4.68 18.31
N ILE A 726 5.23 4.56 18.52
CA ILE A 726 5.86 3.46 19.26
C ILE A 726 6.56 4.08 20.46
N ALA A 727 6.17 3.74 21.68
CA ALA A 727 6.83 4.24 22.89
C ALA A 727 7.58 3.09 23.58
N ALA A 728 8.84 3.34 23.97
CA ALA A 728 9.61 2.50 24.87
C ALA A 728 9.31 2.93 26.30
N VAL A 729 8.76 2.02 27.07
CA VAL A 729 8.29 2.31 28.43
C VAL A 729 9.14 1.51 29.41
N TYR A 730 9.66 2.21 30.41
CA TYR A 730 10.41 1.64 31.53
C TYR A 730 9.49 1.47 32.74
N LYS A 731 9.59 0.32 33.40
CA LYS A 731 8.97 0.08 34.70
C LYS A 731 10.06 0.20 35.75
N GLY A 732 10.08 1.31 36.49
CA GLY A 732 11.02 1.54 37.60
C GLY A 732 10.29 1.73 38.91
N GLU A 733 10.85 1.21 40.00
CA GLU A 733 10.41 1.55 41.36
C GLU A 733 10.99 2.93 41.71
N LEU A 734 10.24 3.99 41.44
CA LEU A 734 10.46 5.28 42.08
C LEU A 734 9.55 5.34 43.30
N ILE A 735 10.19 5.46 44.46
CA ILE A 735 9.67 5.65 45.82
C ILE A 735 8.15 5.89 45.86
N GLY A 736 7.39 4.82 46.14
CA GLY A 736 5.98 4.89 46.53
C GLY A 736 4.93 4.77 45.41
N SER A 737 5.30 4.79 44.13
CA SER A 737 4.36 4.62 43.00
C SER A 737 5.02 3.87 41.84
N GLU A 738 4.42 2.77 41.41
CA GLU A 738 4.89 2.04 40.23
C GLU A 738 4.42 2.75 38.93
N ASP A 739 5.02 3.86 38.55
CA ASP A 739 4.66 4.51 37.28
C ASP A 739 5.48 4.01 36.10
N TYR A 740 4.83 4.03 34.92
CA TYR A 740 5.45 3.74 33.64
C TYR A 740 6.07 5.00 33.08
N LEU A 741 7.40 5.06 33.02
CA LEU A 741 8.11 6.21 32.46
C LEU A 741 8.33 5.98 30.96
N VAL A 742 7.84 6.89 30.11
CA VAL A 742 8.21 6.88 28.69
C VAL A 742 9.66 7.35 28.59
N VAL A 743 10.56 6.42 28.30
CA VAL A 743 12.01 6.71 28.25
C VAL A 743 12.44 7.14 26.87
N ASP A 744 11.74 6.64 25.84
CA ASP A 744 11.98 7.02 24.46
C ASP A 744 10.69 6.81 23.64
N HIS A 745 10.47 7.59 22.59
CA HIS A 745 9.31 7.45 21.73
C HIS A 745 9.68 7.72 20.28
N LEU A 746 9.22 6.85 19.39
CA LEU A 746 9.49 6.92 17.97
C LEU A 746 8.16 6.97 17.21
N ARG A 747 7.87 8.17 16.71
CA ARG A 747 6.71 8.42 15.86
C ARG A 747 7.06 7.96 14.44
N VAL A 748 6.52 6.82 14.04
CA VAL A 748 6.67 6.30 12.68
C VAL A 748 5.50 6.81 11.84
N GLU A 749 5.77 7.84 11.06
CA GLU A 749 4.83 8.34 10.06
C GLU A 749 5.09 7.69 8.70
N ASN A 750 4.03 7.50 7.90
CA ASN A 750 4.04 6.73 6.65
C ASN A 750 4.23 5.21 6.85
N VAL A 751 3.48 4.61 7.77
CA VAL A 751 3.15 3.18 7.66
C VAL A 751 2.19 3.03 6.48
N LEU A 752 2.78 2.86 5.29
CA LEU A 752 2.08 2.44 4.07
C LEU A 752 1.53 1.02 4.22
#